data_AF-A0A452I6Q6-F1
#
_entry.id   AF-A0A452I6Q6-F1
#
_cell.length_a   1.000
_cell.length_b   1.000
_cell.length_c   1.000
_cell.angle_alpha   90.00
_cell.angle_beta   90.00
_cell.angle_gamma   90.00
#
_symmetry.space_group_name_H-M   'P 1'
#
loop_
_entity.id
_entity.type
_entity.pdbx_description
1 polymer ?
#
loop_
_entity_poly.entity_id
_entity_poly.type
_entity_poly.pdbx_seq_one_letter_code
_entity_poly.pdbx_strand_id
1 'polypeptide(L)'
;DANGERLGDKRKRFISVTAANYFGLAASADTTDPSSALVASPQLASFLDDGNEFLLTVRHSGTQLTVSNKVEAGDSKDKVLVFFKLRPDAITEDNLHSNILVSSMLDSPINTLYQAVRQVFAPVLLKDEKWSREFDPKLQSLLSELEIGLGTVLRRSDPNYSGTKFREDDVRGFQFWIERAHRGSKSCSKERASHFKDLFEAIARDYYNLDSLSLFEVVELVETTRDTVDDVWRQTEHDPFPQPRMQNLLDVIGGSLGRFVQKKMGTLNLWEDAFHIVKENLKAGIMICEQWVAACDHLTGQLWQRYTPHLWKSEKYVPESLDKLGKRLDEVLTIRTLHEKLAYFLPVGEQQTLHLAQVFEPFAGLNPVHYNPYTEPLWRAAVSQYERIVAPVEQKIASKLKTFISEIQDSPQQLLQAFQKYKELVKRPSISKELLLERETLLARLQDSVKDFRTDFEARCHGVPGDVSGPLSGKNLSEVVNNIVWVRQLQLKVNDAIKIAEALLSDLSGFQTFRQNADDLLEQLKVYEQEQFDGWSRDIQSGLSNPRSGLCMQASSPIMELDHCDGELKIHYSDRLVTLLREVRQLSALGFVIPAKIQQVANTAQKFCKQAVILKQVAHFYNSIDQQMIQSQKPMMLQSALAFEQIIKHSKAGSGGKTQITWDNPKELEAYIQKLQAAAERLSTENRKLRKWHTNFIEKVVVLMNIDLLRQQQRWKDGLQELRTGFASLESQGFLPRDMKAWRQHWNHQLYKALEHQYQMGLEALNENLPEINIDLTYKQGRLQFKPPFEEVRARYYREMKRFISIPNQFRGVSETEEESIFTIMTERNANGFLTTFNKAEDLFRRLAEVSNQFKEWIIIGQVDMETLVEKHLSSEQDWEKNFKALKGKGKEVERLPSTIKIDCLIVNCNPVKTVIDDLIQKLYDVLVLSLRKSIQAHLHDISSFLTDAMEALIVRPQTVDEIGEDNLKYGNLQEKKAEIFLQLQEAENKNKLFRTVAGGGLDTISNLRAMWDKFELMMESHQLMIKEQIEVMKGNVMSRVNVYLQELEKFKVRWDQLKPSDDIIEAGHQDMLEKSAQTIKEKKIEFDELEATKKKLIEDCHHFELEEPDFSLAKAVCRDIENCAEVWALYEEFHQGFQEKAKEDWITFRSKTYLFEEFLLNWHDKLRKMEEHTVMTVKLQKEVDKYKMTLPVLKYVRGEHLSPDHWLDLFRLLGLPRGTSLENLLFGDLLKVSDVIVEKAAALKV
;
A
#
# COMPACT_ATOMS: atom_id res chain seq x y z
N ASP A 1 -5.20 -7.88 -129.19
CA ASP A 1 -5.56 -7.27 -130.48
C ASP A 1 -6.91 -6.56 -130.41
N ALA A 2 -6.90 -5.32 -130.90
CA ALA A 2 -8.03 -4.49 -131.34
C ALA A 2 -9.24 -4.30 -130.39
N ASN A 3 -9.17 -3.23 -129.58
CA ASN A 3 -10.08 -2.08 -129.72
C ASN A 3 -9.64 -0.96 -128.76
N GLY A 4 -8.89 0.00 -129.30
CA GLY A 4 -8.77 1.33 -128.72
C GLY A 4 -10.11 2.08 -128.79
N GLU A 5 -10.17 3.21 -128.09
CA GLU A 5 -11.36 4.06 -127.81
C GLU A 5 -12.24 3.48 -126.70
N ARG A 6 -12.17 3.92 -125.44
CA ARG A 6 -12.40 5.30 -124.95
C ARG A 6 -11.64 5.51 -123.63
N LEU A 7 -10.48 6.15 -123.64
CA LEU A 7 -9.97 6.84 -122.43
C LEU A 7 -10.90 8.04 -122.18
N GLY A 8 -11.92 7.83 -121.36
CA GLY A 8 -12.78 8.92 -120.88
C GLY A 8 -11.96 9.86 -119.97
N ASP A 9 -12.11 11.16 -120.17
CA ASP A 9 -11.45 12.21 -119.40
C ASP A 9 -11.54 11.94 -117.88
N LYS A 10 -10.40 11.67 -117.22
CA LYS A 10 -10.35 11.34 -115.79
C LYS A 10 -10.92 12.45 -114.92
N ARG A 11 -10.83 13.71 -115.39
CA ARG A 11 -11.38 14.88 -114.70
C ARG A 11 -12.91 14.83 -114.65
N LYS A 12 -13.54 14.48 -115.78
CA LYS A 12 -15.00 14.27 -115.87
C LYS A 12 -15.45 13.10 -114.99
N ARG A 13 -14.67 12.01 -114.98
CA ARG A 13 -14.95 10.82 -114.16
C ARG A 13 -14.95 11.13 -112.67
N PHE A 14 -14.03 11.96 -112.18
CA PHE A 14 -13.99 12.33 -110.77
C PHE A 14 -15.28 13.02 -110.31
N ILE A 15 -15.73 14.02 -111.08
CA ILE A 15 -16.94 14.79 -110.76
C ILE A 15 -18.18 13.89 -110.83
N SER A 16 -18.29 13.04 -111.85
CA SER A 16 -19.44 12.13 -112.01
C SER A 16 -19.51 11.06 -110.90
N VAL A 17 -18.38 10.46 -110.52
CA VAL A 17 -18.34 9.47 -109.43
C VAL A 17 -18.68 10.11 -108.08
N THR A 18 -18.17 11.32 -107.83
CA THR A 18 -18.42 12.03 -106.57
C THR A 18 -19.89 12.41 -106.42
N ALA A 19 -20.51 12.89 -107.51
CA ALA A 19 -21.95 13.15 -107.54
C ALA A 19 -22.77 11.86 -107.36
N ALA A 20 -22.42 10.78 -108.06
CA ALA A 20 -23.13 9.51 -107.95
C ALA A 20 -23.12 8.94 -106.52
N ASN A 21 -21.97 8.98 -105.84
CA ASN A 21 -21.85 8.52 -104.45
C ASN A 21 -22.69 9.35 -103.48
N TYR A 22 -22.72 10.68 -103.63
CA TYR A 22 -23.49 11.55 -102.74
C TYR A 22 -25.01 11.37 -102.90
N PHE A 23 -25.47 11.18 -104.15
CA PHE A 23 -26.89 10.97 -104.45
C PHE A 23 -27.34 9.51 -104.39
N GLY A 24 -26.42 8.55 -104.20
CA GLY A 24 -26.73 7.12 -104.11
C GLY A 24 -27.08 6.47 -105.45
N LEU A 25 -26.56 6.98 -106.57
CA LEU A 25 -26.79 6.44 -107.91
C LEU A 25 -25.77 5.31 -108.21
N ALA A 26 -26.25 4.09 -108.50
CA ALA A 26 -25.40 2.93 -108.80
C ALA A 26 -24.80 2.99 -110.22
N ALA A 27 -23.50 2.70 -110.36
CA ALA A 27 -22.85 2.55 -111.66
C ALA A 27 -23.21 1.19 -112.30
N SER A 28 -24.32 1.12 -113.04
CA SER A 28 -24.73 -0.07 -113.79
C SER A 28 -24.29 0.01 -115.25
N ALA A 29 -23.66 -1.05 -115.75
CA ALA A 29 -23.02 -1.18 -117.06
C ALA A 29 -23.95 -1.17 -118.31
N ASP A 30 -25.24 -0.87 -118.18
CA ASP A 30 -26.20 -0.92 -119.29
C ASP A 30 -26.76 0.47 -119.65
N THR A 31 -26.16 1.06 -120.69
CA THR A 31 -26.70 1.99 -121.72
C THR A 31 -27.74 3.09 -121.43
N THR A 32 -27.96 3.53 -120.19
CA THR A 32 -28.44 4.89 -119.87
C THR A 32 -27.82 5.35 -118.56
N ASP A 33 -26.51 5.58 -118.58
CA ASP A 33 -25.76 6.04 -117.42
C ASP A 33 -26.20 7.49 -117.08
N PRO A 34 -26.80 7.81 -115.92
CA PRO A 34 -27.10 9.20 -115.53
C PRO A 34 -25.80 10.04 -115.41
N SER A 35 -24.66 9.36 -115.28
CA SER A 35 -23.32 9.94 -115.38
C SER A 35 -22.95 10.37 -116.82
N SER A 36 -23.54 9.77 -117.87
CA SER A 36 -23.29 10.14 -119.27
C SER A 36 -23.84 11.52 -119.64
N ALA A 37 -25.01 11.89 -119.09
CA ALA A 37 -25.59 13.23 -119.21
C ALA A 37 -24.70 14.30 -118.53
N LEU A 38 -24.06 13.93 -117.42
CA LEU A 38 -23.10 14.79 -116.72
C LEU A 38 -21.80 14.94 -117.52
N VAL A 39 -21.25 13.84 -118.05
CA VAL A 39 -20.01 13.81 -118.85
C VAL A 39 -20.15 14.56 -120.20
N ALA A 40 -21.36 14.57 -120.78
CA ALA A 40 -21.70 15.29 -122.01
C ALA A 40 -22.13 16.75 -121.81
N SER A 41 -22.25 17.22 -120.55
CA SER A 41 -22.70 18.58 -120.25
C SER A 41 -21.66 19.64 -120.69
N PRO A 42 -22.09 20.69 -121.42
CA PRO A 42 -21.21 21.81 -121.77
C PRO A 42 -20.77 22.62 -120.54
N GLN A 43 -21.59 22.65 -119.48
CA GLN A 43 -21.27 23.30 -118.21
C GLN A 43 -20.11 22.62 -117.50
N LEU A 44 -20.09 21.28 -117.47
CA LEU A 44 -18.96 20.51 -116.95
C LEU A 44 -17.68 20.75 -117.75
N ALA A 45 -17.76 20.80 -119.08
CA ALA A 45 -16.61 21.11 -119.92
C ALA A 45 -16.07 22.53 -119.65
N SER A 46 -16.98 23.52 -119.55
CA SER A 46 -16.62 24.89 -119.16
C SER A 46 -15.93 24.93 -117.80
N PHE A 47 -16.49 24.26 -116.78
CA PHE A 47 -15.84 24.19 -115.48
C PHE A 47 -14.48 23.50 -115.52
N LEU A 48 -14.26 22.49 -116.37
CA LEU A 48 -12.95 21.84 -116.43
C LEU A 48 -11.93 22.66 -117.22
N ASP A 49 -12.31 23.27 -118.34
CA ASP A 49 -11.38 23.82 -119.32
C ASP A 49 -11.27 25.37 -119.27
N ASP A 50 -12.28 26.10 -118.77
CA ASP A 50 -12.22 27.56 -118.59
C ASP A 50 -11.66 27.93 -117.20
N GLY A 51 -10.54 28.65 -117.18
CA GLY A 51 -9.94 29.16 -115.95
C GLY A 51 -10.81 30.21 -115.23
N ASN A 52 -11.77 30.82 -115.92
CA ASN A 52 -12.70 31.78 -115.33
C ASN A 52 -13.94 31.13 -114.72
N GLU A 53 -14.19 29.84 -114.98
CA GLU A 53 -15.35 29.14 -114.46
C GLU A 53 -15.00 28.37 -113.17
N PHE A 54 -15.34 28.98 -112.04
CA PHE A 54 -14.93 28.51 -110.70
C PHE A 54 -15.90 27.58 -110.00
N LEU A 55 -17.12 27.43 -110.51
CA LEU A 55 -18.20 26.74 -109.82
C LEU A 55 -18.90 25.75 -110.75
N LEU A 56 -19.25 24.60 -110.20
CA LEU A 56 -20.08 23.60 -110.83
C LEU A 56 -21.02 23.01 -109.79
N THR A 57 -22.31 23.21 -109.96
CA THR A 57 -23.35 22.65 -109.11
C THR A 57 -23.97 21.44 -109.79
N VAL A 58 -24.15 20.37 -109.02
CA VAL A 58 -24.84 19.16 -109.43
C VAL A 58 -26.04 18.98 -108.51
N ARG A 59 -27.24 18.93 -109.11
CA ARG A 59 -28.49 18.68 -108.39
C ARG A 59 -29.10 17.38 -108.89
N HIS A 60 -29.83 16.72 -108.01
CA HIS A 60 -30.59 15.53 -108.34
C HIS A 60 -32.08 15.89 -108.39
N SER A 61 -32.60 16.09 -109.60
CA SER A 61 -34.03 16.38 -109.82
C SER A 61 -34.69 15.15 -110.46
N GLY A 62 -35.46 14.41 -109.67
CA GLY A 62 -36.10 13.18 -110.14
C GLY A 62 -35.11 12.06 -110.47
N THR A 63 -35.02 11.64 -111.73
CA THR A 63 -34.12 10.56 -112.22
C THR A 63 -32.91 11.07 -113.01
N GLN A 64 -32.73 12.40 -113.10
CA GLN A 64 -31.65 13.01 -113.88
C GLN A 64 -30.78 13.94 -113.02
N LEU A 65 -29.46 13.91 -113.30
CA LEU A 65 -28.51 14.86 -112.72
C LEU A 65 -28.49 16.12 -113.58
N THR A 66 -28.81 17.26 -112.99
CA THR A 66 -28.72 18.58 -113.64
C THR A 66 -27.44 19.29 -113.20
N VAL A 67 -26.76 19.91 -114.16
CA VAL A 67 -25.45 20.54 -113.98
C VAL A 67 -25.57 22.02 -114.34
N SER A 68 -25.11 22.90 -113.44
CA SER A 68 -25.11 24.35 -113.67
C SER A 68 -23.87 24.99 -113.05
N ASN A 69 -23.27 25.95 -113.73
CA ASN A 69 -22.12 26.69 -113.21
C ASN A 69 -22.52 27.85 -112.28
N LYS A 70 -23.82 27.95 -111.95
CA LYS A 70 -24.36 28.90 -110.99
C LYS A 70 -25.07 28.17 -109.85
N VAL A 71 -24.95 28.72 -108.65
CA VAL A 71 -25.73 28.28 -107.50
C VAL A 71 -27.10 28.94 -107.58
N GLU A 72 -28.15 28.17 -107.86
CA GLU A 72 -29.54 28.64 -107.81
C GLU A 72 -30.19 28.11 -106.53
N ALA A 73 -31.03 28.93 -105.90
CA ALA A 73 -31.86 28.50 -104.79
C ALA A 73 -33.02 27.64 -105.34
N GLY A 74 -32.91 26.32 -105.22
CA GLY A 74 -33.97 25.37 -105.57
C GLY A 74 -35.08 25.30 -104.53
N ASP A 75 -36.17 24.58 -104.85
CA ASP A 75 -37.29 24.31 -103.93
C ASP A 75 -36.83 23.54 -102.69
N SER A 76 -37.61 23.67 -101.60
CA SER A 76 -37.26 23.37 -100.19
C SER A 76 -36.95 21.91 -99.82
N LYS A 77 -36.62 21.03 -100.78
CA LYS A 77 -36.32 19.59 -100.55
C LYS A 77 -35.16 19.02 -101.39
N ASP A 78 -34.47 19.82 -102.19
CA ASP A 78 -33.41 19.34 -103.08
C ASP A 78 -32.02 19.36 -102.42
N LYS A 79 -31.35 18.20 -102.38
CA LYS A 79 -29.93 18.10 -102.01
C LYS A 79 -29.06 18.59 -103.18
N VAL A 80 -28.09 19.44 -102.90
CA VAL A 80 -27.19 20.00 -103.92
C VAL A 80 -25.73 19.70 -103.57
N LEU A 81 -24.96 19.32 -104.58
CA LEU A 81 -23.51 19.14 -104.46
C LEU A 81 -22.81 20.24 -105.26
N VAL A 82 -21.92 20.99 -104.63
CA VAL A 82 -21.20 22.11 -105.24
C VAL A 82 -19.72 21.77 -105.33
N PHE A 83 -19.17 21.81 -106.53
CA PHE A 83 -17.75 21.75 -106.82
C PHE A 83 -17.24 23.17 -107.09
N PHE A 84 -16.09 23.52 -106.55
CA PHE A 84 -15.46 24.80 -106.85
C PHE A 84 -13.95 24.72 -106.96
N LYS A 85 -13.36 25.57 -107.80
CA LYS A 85 -11.91 25.69 -107.98
C LYS A 85 -11.31 26.59 -106.91
N LEU A 86 -10.08 26.30 -106.51
CA LEU A 86 -9.29 27.15 -105.61
C LEU A 86 -8.43 28.17 -106.37
N ARG A 87 -8.09 27.90 -107.65
CA ARG A 87 -7.23 28.72 -108.52
C ARG A 87 -7.84 28.88 -109.92
N PRO A 88 -7.65 30.04 -110.61
CA PRO A 88 -8.15 30.33 -111.96
C PRO A 88 -7.40 29.56 -113.07
N ASP A 89 -7.36 28.24 -112.97
CA ASP A 89 -6.64 27.37 -113.90
C ASP A 89 -7.59 26.36 -114.55
N ALA A 90 -7.25 25.90 -115.75
CA ALA A 90 -7.86 24.71 -116.31
C ALA A 90 -7.53 23.50 -115.42
N ILE A 91 -8.52 22.66 -115.15
CA ILE A 91 -8.32 21.44 -114.39
C ILE A 91 -7.57 20.46 -115.27
N THR A 92 -6.46 19.92 -114.79
CA THR A 92 -5.68 18.86 -115.43
C THR A 92 -5.76 17.60 -114.57
N GLU A 93 -5.26 16.47 -115.06
CA GLU A 93 -5.23 15.25 -114.23
C GLU A 93 -4.38 15.45 -112.96
N ASP A 94 -3.34 16.28 -113.02
CA ASP A 94 -2.42 16.51 -111.90
C ASP A 94 -3.00 17.44 -110.82
N ASN A 95 -3.81 18.44 -111.20
CA ASN A 95 -4.35 19.42 -110.25
C ASN A 95 -5.77 19.10 -109.75
N LEU A 96 -6.40 18.03 -110.25
CA LEU A 96 -7.80 17.65 -110.00
C LEU A 96 -8.17 17.59 -108.51
N HIS A 97 -7.38 16.86 -107.71
CA HIS A 97 -7.64 16.66 -106.28
C HIS A 97 -7.14 17.80 -105.40
N SER A 98 -6.23 18.63 -105.90
CA SER A 98 -5.67 19.77 -105.17
C SER A 98 -6.43 21.08 -105.41
N ASN A 99 -7.10 21.21 -106.56
CA ASN A 99 -7.74 22.45 -106.97
C ASN A 99 -9.28 22.39 -106.88
N ILE A 100 -9.90 21.20 -106.90
CA ILE A 100 -11.36 21.08 -106.74
C ILE A 100 -11.72 20.77 -105.29
N LEU A 101 -12.59 21.58 -104.69
CA LEU A 101 -13.22 21.31 -103.40
C LEU A 101 -14.70 20.99 -103.59
N VAL A 102 -15.23 20.09 -102.76
CA VAL A 102 -16.61 19.62 -102.82
C VAL A 102 -17.34 19.97 -101.53
N SER A 103 -18.48 20.65 -101.64
CA SER A 103 -19.35 20.98 -100.51
C SER A 103 -20.78 20.51 -100.77
N SER A 104 -21.39 19.88 -99.77
CA SER A 104 -22.81 19.53 -99.83
C SER A 104 -23.66 20.65 -99.23
N MET A 105 -24.81 20.92 -99.86
CA MET A 105 -25.78 21.91 -99.41
C MET A 105 -27.15 21.25 -99.25
N LEU A 106 -27.76 21.45 -98.07
CA LEU A 106 -29.12 21.03 -97.74
C LEU A 106 -30.13 22.10 -98.21
N ASP A 107 -31.41 21.70 -98.27
CA ASP A 107 -32.63 22.43 -98.65
C ASP A 107 -32.72 23.94 -98.31
N SER A 108 -31.92 24.45 -97.36
CA SER A 108 -31.78 25.87 -97.06
C SER A 108 -30.31 26.29 -97.03
N PRO A 109 -29.90 27.33 -97.79
CA PRO A 109 -28.54 27.86 -97.74
C PRO A 109 -28.21 28.45 -96.36
N ILE A 110 -29.23 28.99 -95.66
CA ILE A 110 -29.06 29.54 -94.29
C ILE A 110 -28.82 28.41 -93.29
N ASN A 111 -29.58 27.30 -93.39
CA ASN A 111 -29.39 26.15 -92.52
C ASN A 111 -28.04 25.47 -92.79
N THR A 112 -27.70 25.28 -94.06
CA THR A 112 -26.39 24.71 -94.44
C THR A 112 -25.25 25.58 -93.92
N LEU A 113 -25.32 26.89 -94.12
CA LEU A 113 -24.30 27.81 -93.64
C LEU A 113 -24.22 27.81 -92.11
N TYR A 114 -25.36 27.85 -91.41
CA TYR A 114 -25.39 27.76 -89.96
C TYR A 114 -24.77 26.46 -89.44
N GLN A 115 -25.13 25.32 -90.02
CA GLN A 115 -24.58 24.03 -89.60
C GLN A 115 -23.09 23.90 -89.96
N ALA A 116 -22.67 24.36 -91.14
CA ALA A 116 -21.26 24.37 -91.53
C ALA A 116 -20.42 25.26 -90.60
N VAL A 117 -20.92 26.47 -90.29
CA VAL A 117 -20.26 27.36 -89.33
C VAL A 117 -20.26 26.73 -87.94
N ARG A 118 -21.40 26.33 -87.39
CA ARG A 118 -21.51 25.83 -86.00
C ARG A 118 -20.81 24.49 -85.76
N GLN A 119 -20.85 23.56 -86.72
CA GLN A 119 -20.35 22.19 -86.53
C GLN A 119 -18.91 22.00 -87.03
N VAL A 120 -18.49 22.73 -88.07
CA VAL A 120 -17.18 22.55 -88.70
C VAL A 120 -16.27 23.74 -88.41
N PHE A 121 -16.63 24.94 -88.87
CA PHE A 121 -15.69 26.06 -88.85
C PHE A 121 -15.52 26.71 -87.47
N ALA A 122 -16.58 26.92 -86.70
CA ALA A 122 -16.50 27.52 -85.38
C ALA A 122 -15.73 26.63 -84.38
N PRO A 123 -15.96 25.30 -84.30
CA PRO A 123 -15.12 24.45 -83.45
C PRO A 123 -13.65 24.43 -83.90
N VAL A 124 -13.39 24.32 -85.21
CA VAL A 124 -12.01 24.26 -85.74
C VAL A 124 -11.27 25.59 -85.58
N LEU A 125 -11.95 26.72 -85.73
CA LEU A 125 -11.29 28.04 -85.66
C LEU A 125 -11.30 28.65 -84.26
N LEU A 126 -12.27 28.32 -83.40
CA LEU A 126 -12.42 28.91 -82.07
C LEU A 126 -11.95 27.99 -80.94
N LYS A 127 -12.15 26.68 -81.06
CA LYS A 127 -11.85 25.70 -79.99
C LYS A 127 -10.51 24.98 -80.17
N ASP A 128 -10.03 24.83 -81.41
CA ASP A 128 -8.69 24.28 -81.65
C ASP A 128 -7.61 25.27 -81.18
N GLU A 129 -6.73 24.82 -80.29
CA GLU A 129 -5.75 25.72 -79.64
C GLU A 129 -4.77 26.36 -80.62
N LYS A 130 -4.50 25.72 -81.76
CA LYS A 130 -3.56 26.23 -82.75
C LYS A 130 -4.20 27.34 -83.57
N TRP A 131 -5.37 27.06 -84.15
CA TRP A 131 -6.05 28.02 -85.04
C TRP A 131 -6.70 29.17 -84.27
N SER A 132 -7.19 28.94 -83.05
CA SER A 132 -7.77 29.99 -82.19
C SER A 132 -6.75 31.07 -81.81
N ARG A 133 -5.45 30.75 -81.74
CA ARG A 133 -4.40 31.75 -81.46
C ARG A 133 -4.00 32.55 -82.70
N GLU A 134 -4.05 31.96 -83.88
CA GLU A 134 -3.72 32.61 -85.16
C GLU A 134 -4.91 33.38 -85.75
N PHE A 135 -6.14 33.04 -85.36
CA PHE A 135 -7.36 33.66 -85.86
C PHE A 135 -7.68 34.94 -85.09
N ASP A 136 -7.72 36.08 -85.79
CA ASP A 136 -7.88 37.41 -85.19
C ASP A 136 -9.14 37.51 -84.29
N PRO A 137 -9.06 38.12 -83.08
CA PRO A 137 -10.19 38.21 -82.15
C PRO A 137 -11.43 38.91 -82.71
N LYS A 138 -11.28 39.86 -83.63
CA LYS A 138 -12.40 40.54 -84.31
C LYS A 138 -13.08 39.59 -85.30
N LEU A 139 -12.31 38.73 -85.96
CA LEU A 139 -12.86 37.66 -86.80
C LEU A 139 -13.52 36.56 -85.95
N GLN A 140 -13.01 36.26 -84.75
CA GLN A 140 -13.67 35.36 -83.80
C GLN A 140 -15.02 35.91 -83.36
N SER A 141 -15.08 37.21 -83.03
CA SER A 141 -16.33 37.86 -82.65
C SER A 141 -17.32 37.90 -83.82
N LEU A 142 -16.85 38.23 -85.03
CA LEU A 142 -17.69 38.23 -86.24
C LEU A 142 -18.21 36.83 -86.60
N LEU A 143 -17.39 35.79 -86.45
CA LEU A 143 -17.81 34.40 -86.69
C LEU A 143 -18.88 33.98 -85.67
N SER A 144 -18.69 34.37 -84.41
CA SER A 144 -19.67 34.13 -83.34
C SER A 144 -20.97 34.92 -83.59
N GLU A 145 -20.87 36.18 -83.99
CA GLU A 145 -22.02 37.02 -84.36
C GLU A 145 -22.75 36.48 -85.59
N LEU A 146 -22.01 35.95 -86.57
CA LEU A 146 -22.56 35.30 -87.76
C LEU A 146 -23.31 34.02 -87.39
N GLU A 147 -22.72 33.17 -86.54
CA GLU A 147 -23.40 31.97 -86.02
C GLU A 147 -24.69 32.35 -85.28
N ILE A 148 -24.62 33.32 -84.38
CA ILE A 148 -25.76 33.82 -83.61
C ILE A 148 -26.83 34.38 -84.55
N GLY A 149 -26.44 35.22 -85.50
CA GLY A 149 -27.32 35.84 -86.47
C GLY A 149 -28.03 34.84 -87.38
N LEU A 150 -27.29 33.87 -87.94
CA LEU A 150 -27.84 32.78 -88.74
C LEU A 150 -28.79 31.90 -87.91
N GLY A 151 -28.42 31.60 -86.66
CA GLY A 151 -29.27 30.88 -85.73
C GLY A 151 -30.58 31.61 -85.43
N THR A 152 -30.53 32.95 -85.25
CA THR A 152 -31.74 33.78 -85.06
C THR A 152 -32.65 33.75 -86.28
N VAL A 153 -32.09 33.73 -87.50
CA VAL A 153 -32.88 33.64 -88.73
C VAL A 153 -33.56 32.28 -88.86
N LEU A 154 -32.88 31.18 -88.51
CA LEU A 154 -33.48 29.83 -88.54
C LEU A 154 -34.60 29.63 -87.53
N ARG A 155 -34.54 30.30 -86.38
CA ARG A 155 -35.60 30.29 -85.36
C ARG A 155 -36.82 31.13 -85.75
N ARG A 156 -36.74 31.97 -86.80
CA ARG A 156 -37.89 32.66 -87.39
C ARG A 156 -38.58 31.70 -88.36
N SER A 157 -39.65 31.06 -87.92
CA SER A 157 -40.54 30.32 -88.83
C SER A 157 -41.36 31.32 -89.68
N ASP A 158 -41.42 31.05 -90.99
CA ASP A 158 -42.31 31.71 -91.95
C ASP A 158 -43.78 31.51 -91.51
N PRO A 159 -44.67 32.52 -91.51
CA PRO A 159 -46.05 32.38 -91.02
C PRO A 159 -46.90 31.33 -91.73
N ASN A 160 -46.46 30.86 -92.92
CA ASN A 160 -47.20 29.92 -93.77
C ASN A 160 -46.67 28.47 -93.76
N TYR A 161 -45.71 28.12 -92.90
CA TYR A 161 -45.18 26.74 -92.88
C TYR A 161 -45.95 25.83 -91.90
N SER A 162 -46.77 24.92 -92.43
CA SER A 162 -47.58 23.92 -91.72
C SER A 162 -46.91 22.53 -91.63
N GLY A 163 -45.57 22.49 -91.55
CA GLY A 163 -44.82 21.23 -91.47
C GLY A 163 -44.82 20.59 -90.08
N THR A 164 -45.31 19.35 -89.99
CA THR A 164 -45.53 18.54 -88.78
C THR A 164 -44.29 17.99 -88.06
N LYS A 165 -43.06 18.47 -88.35
CA LYS A 165 -41.84 18.05 -87.63
C LYS A 165 -40.89 19.22 -87.42
N PHE A 166 -40.91 19.79 -86.21
CA PHE A 166 -39.81 20.63 -85.71
C PHE A 166 -38.63 19.71 -85.36
N ARG A 167 -37.38 20.09 -85.72
CA ARG A 167 -36.18 19.26 -85.49
C ARG A 167 -35.62 19.48 -84.08
N GLU A 168 -35.08 18.40 -83.49
CA GLU A 168 -34.65 18.20 -82.09
C GLU A 168 -33.66 19.20 -81.46
N ASP A 169 -33.17 20.20 -82.19
CA ASP A 169 -32.10 21.12 -81.73
C ASP A 169 -32.65 22.41 -81.08
N ASP A 170 -33.93 22.40 -80.68
CA ASP A 170 -34.68 23.49 -80.07
C ASP A 170 -34.58 23.54 -78.52
N VAL A 171 -33.41 23.23 -77.94
CA VAL A 171 -33.07 23.57 -76.52
C VAL A 171 -33.26 25.08 -76.24
N ARG A 172 -33.46 25.87 -77.29
CA ARG A 172 -33.70 27.31 -77.33
C ARG A 172 -35.19 27.70 -77.31
N GLY A 173 -36.08 26.87 -76.80
CA GLY A 173 -37.48 27.24 -76.52
C GLY A 173 -37.59 28.45 -75.58
N PHE A 174 -36.69 28.56 -74.59
CA PHE A 174 -36.55 29.74 -73.73
C PHE A 174 -36.00 30.96 -74.49
N GLN A 175 -35.02 30.73 -75.37
CA GLN A 175 -34.40 31.77 -76.19
C GLN A 175 -35.42 32.44 -77.14
N PHE A 176 -36.42 31.70 -77.62
CA PHE A 176 -37.51 32.27 -78.42
C PHE A 176 -38.25 33.38 -77.65
N TRP A 177 -38.59 33.18 -76.38
CA TRP A 177 -39.26 34.19 -75.56
C TRP A 177 -38.33 35.33 -75.18
N ILE A 178 -37.05 35.04 -74.90
CA ILE A 178 -36.03 36.08 -74.71
C ILE A 178 -35.92 36.97 -75.95
N GLU A 179 -35.78 36.39 -77.14
CA GLU A 179 -35.65 37.13 -78.39
C GLU A 179 -36.93 37.91 -78.74
N ARG A 180 -38.12 37.33 -78.47
CA ARG A 180 -39.42 37.98 -78.70
C ARG A 180 -39.71 39.12 -77.72
N ALA A 181 -39.24 39.02 -76.47
CA ALA A 181 -39.29 40.09 -75.48
C ALA A 181 -38.39 41.28 -75.87
N HIS A 182 -37.25 41.02 -76.51
CA HIS A 182 -36.34 42.09 -76.95
C HIS A 182 -36.77 42.75 -78.28
N ARG A 183 -37.36 42.00 -79.22
CA ARG A 183 -37.58 42.44 -80.61
C ARG A 183 -39.05 42.53 -81.07
N GLY A 184 -40.04 42.30 -80.20
CA GLY A 184 -41.46 42.32 -80.57
C GLY A 184 -41.93 43.69 -81.08
N SER A 185 -42.63 43.73 -82.24
CA SER A 185 -43.09 44.98 -82.87
C SER A 185 -44.35 45.60 -82.24
N LYS A 186 -45.10 44.86 -81.40
CA LYS A 186 -46.31 45.32 -80.69
C LYS A 186 -46.09 45.26 -79.18
N SER A 187 -46.42 46.32 -78.43
CA SER A 187 -46.21 46.41 -76.95
C SER A 187 -46.81 45.23 -76.19
N CYS A 188 -48.08 44.90 -76.46
CA CYS A 188 -48.75 43.76 -75.85
C CYS A 188 -48.05 42.41 -76.11
N SER A 189 -47.50 42.21 -77.32
CA SER A 189 -46.73 40.99 -77.62
C SER A 189 -45.35 40.98 -76.96
N LYS A 190 -44.81 42.15 -76.57
CA LYS A 190 -43.53 42.32 -75.89
C LYS A 190 -43.70 42.06 -74.39
N GLU A 191 -44.73 42.63 -73.78
CA GLU A 191 -45.12 42.40 -72.38
C GLU A 191 -45.44 40.92 -72.14
N ARG A 192 -46.28 40.31 -72.99
CA ARG A 192 -46.57 38.86 -72.94
C ARG A 192 -45.31 38.01 -73.05
N ALA A 193 -44.39 38.37 -73.94
CA ALA A 193 -43.13 37.63 -74.11
C ALA A 193 -42.18 37.84 -72.93
N SER A 194 -42.17 39.03 -72.30
CA SER A 194 -41.42 39.29 -71.07
C SER A 194 -41.98 38.47 -69.92
N HIS A 195 -43.30 38.45 -69.74
CA HIS A 195 -43.93 37.66 -68.68
C HIS A 195 -43.57 36.17 -68.77
N PHE A 196 -43.68 35.56 -69.95
CA PHE A 196 -43.24 34.17 -70.12
C PHE A 196 -41.73 33.98 -69.96
N LYS A 197 -40.91 34.94 -70.40
CA LYS A 197 -39.46 34.92 -70.16
C LYS A 197 -39.16 34.90 -68.65
N ASP A 198 -39.84 35.73 -67.88
CA ASP A 198 -39.59 35.91 -66.45
C ASP A 198 -40.08 34.68 -65.67
N LEU A 199 -41.19 34.05 -66.07
CA LEU A 199 -41.61 32.74 -65.54
C LEU A 199 -40.56 31.65 -65.82
N PHE A 200 -39.96 31.62 -67.02
CA PHE A 200 -38.93 30.63 -67.36
C PHE A 200 -37.54 30.94 -66.77
N GLU A 201 -37.30 32.13 -66.22
CA GLU A 201 -35.99 32.54 -65.71
C GLU A 201 -35.49 31.59 -64.60
N ALA A 202 -36.41 31.07 -63.78
CA ALA A 202 -36.12 30.15 -62.68
C ALA A 202 -35.43 28.85 -63.13
N ILE A 203 -35.69 28.37 -64.36
CA ILE A 203 -35.14 27.12 -64.86
C ILE A 203 -34.18 27.30 -66.04
N ALA A 204 -34.26 28.41 -66.78
CA ALA A 204 -33.51 28.60 -68.01
C ALA A 204 -31.99 28.49 -67.81
N ARG A 205 -31.45 29.05 -66.72
CA ARG A 205 -30.01 29.01 -66.41
C ARG A 205 -29.50 27.58 -66.22
N ASP A 206 -30.28 26.73 -65.58
CA ASP A 206 -29.89 25.36 -65.24
C ASP A 206 -29.97 24.46 -66.47
N TYR A 207 -30.98 24.63 -67.33
CA TYR A 207 -31.03 23.92 -68.62
C TYR A 207 -29.92 24.36 -69.59
N TYR A 208 -29.46 25.62 -69.56
CA TYR A 208 -28.31 26.04 -70.36
C TYR A 208 -26.99 25.42 -69.89
N ASN A 209 -26.87 25.13 -68.60
CA ASN A 209 -25.67 24.55 -67.98
C ASN A 209 -25.88 23.11 -67.50
N LEU A 210 -26.85 22.40 -68.09
CA LEU A 210 -27.29 21.08 -67.62
C LEU A 210 -26.12 20.10 -67.50
N ASP A 211 -25.17 20.13 -68.44
CA ASP A 211 -23.96 19.29 -68.44
C ASP A 211 -23.08 19.45 -67.19
N SER A 212 -23.10 20.61 -66.53
CA SER A 212 -22.30 20.88 -65.33
C SER A 212 -22.93 20.32 -64.05
N LEU A 213 -24.23 20.06 -64.07
CA LEU A 213 -24.97 19.56 -62.91
C LEU A 213 -24.73 18.07 -62.67
N SER A 214 -24.90 17.67 -61.41
CA SER A 214 -24.98 16.27 -60.99
C SER A 214 -26.39 15.71 -61.21
N LEU A 215 -26.55 14.39 -61.20
CA LEU A 215 -27.86 13.77 -61.35
C LEU A 215 -28.81 14.15 -60.20
N PHE A 216 -28.31 14.29 -58.98
CA PHE A 216 -29.13 14.66 -57.82
C PHE A 216 -29.64 16.10 -57.90
N GLU A 217 -28.82 17.04 -58.36
CA GLU A 217 -29.27 18.42 -58.60
C GLU A 217 -30.34 18.48 -59.69
N VAL A 218 -30.25 17.62 -60.72
CA VAL A 218 -31.26 17.56 -61.78
C VAL A 218 -32.58 16.94 -61.29
N VAL A 219 -32.57 16.07 -60.28
CA VAL A 219 -33.81 15.59 -59.64
C VAL A 219 -34.60 16.75 -59.04
N GLU A 220 -33.94 17.65 -58.30
CA GLU A 220 -34.59 18.86 -57.75
C GLU A 220 -35.02 19.83 -58.87
N LEU A 221 -34.22 19.93 -59.94
CA LEU A 221 -34.58 20.73 -61.12
C LEU A 221 -35.86 20.22 -61.78
N VAL A 222 -36.12 18.91 -61.81
CA VAL A 222 -37.35 18.33 -62.39
C VAL A 222 -38.59 18.82 -61.64
N GLU A 223 -38.56 18.90 -60.30
CA GLU A 223 -39.68 19.44 -59.50
C GLU A 223 -39.88 20.93 -59.77
N THR A 224 -38.80 21.71 -59.79
CA THR A 224 -38.84 23.15 -60.12
C THR A 224 -39.36 23.37 -61.54
N THR A 225 -38.99 22.51 -62.48
CA THR A 225 -39.46 22.53 -63.87
C THR A 225 -40.95 22.25 -63.95
N ARG A 226 -41.45 21.26 -63.20
CA ARG A 226 -42.88 20.93 -63.14
C ARG A 226 -43.69 22.15 -62.69
N ASP A 227 -43.27 22.78 -61.59
CA ASP A 227 -43.99 23.91 -61.02
C ASP A 227 -43.94 25.13 -61.96
N THR A 228 -42.78 25.40 -62.56
CA THR A 228 -42.62 26.48 -63.57
C THR A 228 -43.51 26.26 -64.80
N VAL A 229 -43.59 25.03 -65.29
CA VAL A 229 -44.44 24.69 -66.44
C VAL A 229 -45.93 24.77 -66.09
N ASP A 230 -46.33 24.41 -64.86
CA ASP A 230 -47.69 24.61 -64.36
C ASP A 230 -48.04 26.10 -64.26
N ASP A 231 -47.15 26.94 -63.74
CA ASP A 231 -47.33 28.39 -63.66
C ASP A 231 -47.48 29.02 -65.05
N VAL A 232 -46.65 28.62 -66.02
CA VAL A 232 -46.74 29.09 -67.41
C VAL A 232 -48.05 28.68 -68.07
N TRP A 233 -48.54 27.48 -67.77
CA TRP A 233 -49.85 27.08 -68.27
C TRP A 233 -50.94 27.90 -67.59
N ARG A 234 -51.00 27.93 -66.24
CA ARG A 234 -52.12 28.53 -65.49
C ARG A 234 -52.16 30.05 -65.45
N GLN A 235 -51.13 30.76 -65.91
CA GLN A 235 -51.17 32.23 -65.91
C GLN A 235 -52.44 32.78 -66.59
N THR A 236 -53.02 33.83 -66.02
CA THR A 236 -54.23 34.50 -66.54
C THR A 236 -53.98 35.96 -66.94
N GLU A 237 -52.74 36.44 -66.79
CA GLU A 237 -52.36 37.84 -67.07
C GLU A 237 -52.33 38.14 -68.59
N HIS A 238 -52.03 37.13 -69.41
CA HIS A 238 -51.95 37.24 -70.86
C HIS A 238 -52.64 36.07 -71.58
N ASP A 239 -52.79 36.21 -72.91
CA ASP A 239 -53.33 35.16 -73.77
C ASP A 239 -52.67 33.79 -73.48
N PRO A 240 -53.48 32.72 -73.34
CA PRO A 240 -53.02 31.40 -72.93
C PRO A 240 -51.83 30.88 -73.75
N PHE A 241 -50.97 30.08 -73.11
CA PHE A 241 -49.86 29.45 -73.80
C PHE A 241 -50.39 28.43 -74.83
N PRO A 242 -50.02 28.50 -76.13
CA PRO A 242 -50.60 27.62 -77.15
C PRO A 242 -50.28 26.14 -76.88
N GLN A 243 -51.31 25.29 -76.85
CA GLN A 243 -51.16 23.86 -76.54
C GLN A 243 -50.12 23.12 -77.41
N PRO A 244 -50.05 23.29 -78.75
CA PRO A 244 -49.01 22.64 -79.57
C PRO A 244 -47.58 23.08 -79.21
N ARG A 245 -47.41 24.32 -78.73
CA ARG A 245 -46.12 24.81 -78.25
C ARG A 245 -45.79 24.24 -76.87
N MET A 246 -46.79 24.03 -76.01
CA MET A 246 -46.58 23.40 -74.71
C MET A 246 -46.14 21.94 -74.88
N GLN A 247 -46.79 21.19 -75.79
CA GLN A 247 -46.36 19.83 -76.15
C GLN A 247 -44.90 19.81 -76.63
N ASN A 248 -44.54 20.69 -77.55
CA ASN A 248 -43.15 20.79 -78.02
C ASN A 248 -42.17 21.17 -76.89
N LEU A 249 -42.56 22.05 -75.96
CA LEU A 249 -41.74 22.40 -74.81
C LEU A 249 -41.49 21.19 -73.89
N LEU A 250 -42.54 20.40 -73.62
CA LEU A 250 -42.43 19.17 -72.84
C LEU A 250 -41.53 18.13 -73.53
N ASP A 251 -41.63 18.00 -74.87
CA ASP A 251 -40.76 17.14 -75.69
C ASP A 251 -39.29 17.58 -75.62
N VAL A 252 -39.02 18.88 -75.76
CA VAL A 252 -37.67 19.45 -75.71
C VAL A 252 -37.05 19.25 -74.33
N ILE A 253 -37.80 19.53 -73.27
CA ILE A 253 -37.34 19.31 -71.90
C ILE A 253 -37.05 17.83 -71.67
N GLY A 254 -38.00 16.94 -72.01
CA GLY A 254 -37.82 15.49 -71.88
C GLY A 254 -36.62 14.96 -72.67
N GLY A 255 -36.41 15.44 -73.89
CA GLY A 255 -35.24 15.12 -74.71
C GLY A 255 -33.93 15.64 -74.14
N SER A 256 -33.92 16.84 -73.55
CA SER A 256 -32.73 17.41 -72.90
C SER A 256 -32.33 16.63 -71.64
N LEU A 257 -33.31 16.29 -70.78
CA LEU A 257 -33.11 15.46 -69.59
C LEU A 257 -32.64 14.06 -69.99
N GLY A 258 -33.24 13.46 -71.01
CA GLY A 258 -32.84 12.15 -71.54
C GLY A 258 -31.37 12.15 -72.01
N ARG A 259 -30.96 13.12 -72.83
CA ARG A 259 -29.57 13.24 -73.29
C ARG A 259 -28.59 13.50 -72.14
N PHE A 260 -28.98 14.30 -71.16
CA PHE A 260 -28.18 14.54 -69.96
C PHE A 260 -27.96 13.24 -69.17
N VAL A 261 -29.03 12.52 -68.86
CA VAL A 261 -28.96 11.21 -68.19
C VAL A 261 -28.07 10.27 -69.00
N GLN A 262 -28.22 10.24 -70.32
CA GLN A 262 -27.41 9.40 -71.18
C GLN A 262 -25.92 9.74 -71.11
N LYS A 263 -25.59 11.03 -71.19
CA LYS A 263 -24.20 11.49 -71.13
C LYS A 263 -23.56 11.23 -69.77
N LYS A 264 -24.29 11.45 -68.67
CA LYS A 264 -23.80 11.21 -67.29
C LYS A 264 -23.69 9.72 -66.96
N MET A 265 -24.64 8.89 -67.40
CA MET A 265 -24.54 7.44 -67.24
C MET A 265 -23.42 6.85 -68.11
N GLY A 266 -23.21 7.42 -69.31
CA GLY A 266 -22.19 6.96 -70.25
C GLY A 266 -20.74 7.18 -69.81
N THR A 267 -20.48 7.97 -68.75
CA THR A 267 -19.14 8.09 -68.16
C THR A 267 -18.77 6.92 -67.25
N LEU A 268 -19.75 6.09 -66.87
CA LEU A 268 -19.56 4.93 -65.99
C LEU A 268 -19.55 3.64 -66.80
N ASN A 269 -18.71 2.69 -66.40
CA ASN A 269 -18.82 1.32 -66.88
C ASN A 269 -19.83 0.56 -66.03
N LEU A 270 -21.11 0.58 -66.44
CA LEU A 270 -22.23 0.06 -65.65
C LEU A 270 -22.09 -1.41 -65.24
N TRP A 271 -21.28 -2.21 -65.94
CA TRP A 271 -21.09 -3.64 -65.66
C TRP A 271 -19.88 -3.95 -64.78
N GLU A 272 -18.81 -3.15 -64.86
CA GLU A 272 -17.54 -3.43 -64.16
C GLU A 272 -17.30 -2.52 -62.96
N ASP A 273 -17.78 -1.28 -62.98
CA ASP A 273 -17.57 -0.33 -61.88
C ASP A 273 -18.26 -0.79 -60.59
N ALA A 274 -17.76 -0.30 -59.45
CA ALA A 274 -18.25 -0.66 -58.13
C ALA A 274 -19.77 -0.44 -58.02
N PHE A 275 -20.51 -1.50 -57.65
CA PHE A 275 -21.97 -1.52 -57.72
C PHE A 275 -22.64 -0.39 -56.94
N HIS A 276 -22.11 0.03 -55.79
CA HIS A 276 -22.71 1.11 -55.02
C HIS A 276 -22.76 2.43 -55.80
N ILE A 277 -21.69 2.77 -56.53
CA ILE A 277 -21.60 3.97 -57.38
C ILE A 277 -22.58 3.84 -58.55
N VAL A 278 -22.57 2.70 -59.22
CA VAL A 278 -23.46 2.42 -60.36
C VAL A 278 -24.94 2.49 -59.93
N LYS A 279 -25.27 1.89 -58.79
CA LYS A 279 -26.63 1.84 -58.24
C LYS A 279 -27.17 3.23 -57.89
N GLU A 280 -26.39 4.06 -57.22
CA GLU A 280 -26.84 5.41 -56.84
C GLU A 280 -27.08 6.28 -58.06
N ASN A 281 -26.16 6.25 -59.02
CA ASN A 281 -26.29 7.01 -60.27
C ASN A 281 -27.43 6.50 -61.15
N LEU A 282 -27.61 5.19 -61.29
CA LEU A 282 -28.75 4.60 -62.02
C LEU A 282 -30.08 5.01 -61.38
N LYS A 283 -30.19 4.93 -60.05
CA LYS A 283 -31.40 5.36 -59.34
C LYS A 283 -31.72 6.83 -59.56
N ALA A 284 -30.72 7.72 -59.49
CA ALA A 284 -30.92 9.13 -59.76
C ALA A 284 -31.36 9.36 -61.22
N GLY A 285 -30.73 8.68 -62.18
CA GLY A 285 -31.11 8.74 -63.60
C GLY A 285 -32.53 8.24 -63.88
N ILE A 286 -32.92 7.10 -63.28
CA ILE A 286 -34.28 6.55 -63.35
C ILE A 286 -35.28 7.54 -62.76
N MET A 287 -34.97 8.11 -61.58
CA MET A 287 -35.85 9.05 -60.89
C MET A 287 -36.09 10.32 -61.71
N ILE A 288 -35.08 10.87 -62.39
CA ILE A 288 -35.26 12.00 -63.32
C ILE A 288 -36.26 11.63 -64.43
N CYS A 289 -36.09 10.45 -65.04
CA CYS A 289 -36.98 9.99 -66.11
C CYS A 289 -38.42 9.80 -65.60
N GLU A 290 -38.60 9.09 -64.50
CA GLU A 290 -39.91 8.76 -63.93
C GLU A 290 -40.64 9.99 -63.40
N GLN A 291 -39.96 10.88 -62.67
CA GLN A 291 -40.56 12.09 -62.12
C GLN A 291 -41.03 13.02 -63.23
N TRP A 292 -40.25 13.22 -64.29
CA TRP A 292 -40.68 14.08 -65.38
C TRP A 292 -41.84 13.48 -66.18
N VAL A 293 -41.82 12.16 -66.41
CA VAL A 293 -42.95 11.44 -67.03
C VAL A 293 -44.22 11.56 -66.18
N ALA A 294 -44.11 11.34 -64.87
CA ALA A 294 -45.24 11.45 -63.94
C ALA A 294 -45.75 12.90 -63.82
N ALA A 295 -44.84 13.88 -63.83
CA ALA A 295 -45.19 15.29 -63.86
C ALA A 295 -46.00 15.64 -65.11
N CYS A 296 -45.56 15.19 -66.30
CA CYS A 296 -46.28 15.39 -67.55
C CYS A 296 -47.68 14.75 -67.54
N ASP A 297 -47.80 13.51 -67.04
CA ASP A 297 -49.07 12.79 -66.94
C ASP A 297 -50.01 13.48 -65.93
N HIS A 298 -49.51 13.92 -64.78
CA HIS A 298 -50.29 14.63 -63.76
C HIS A 298 -50.77 16.01 -64.24
N LEU A 299 -49.86 16.81 -64.82
CA LEU A 299 -50.18 18.14 -65.34
C LEU A 299 -51.22 18.05 -66.46
N THR A 300 -50.98 17.24 -67.47
CA THR A 300 -51.85 17.17 -68.67
C THR A 300 -53.08 16.29 -68.47
N GLY A 301 -53.04 15.30 -67.57
CA GLY A 301 -54.13 14.36 -67.34
C GLY A 301 -55.05 14.70 -66.17
N GLN A 302 -54.61 15.49 -65.19
CA GLN A 302 -55.42 15.83 -64.01
C GLN A 302 -55.59 17.33 -63.81
N LEU A 303 -54.49 18.08 -63.73
CA LEU A 303 -54.53 19.49 -63.35
C LEU A 303 -55.09 20.37 -64.48
N TRP A 304 -54.50 20.31 -65.67
CA TRP A 304 -54.83 21.19 -66.79
C TRP A 304 -56.14 20.81 -67.50
N GLN A 305 -56.61 19.57 -67.36
CA GLN A 305 -57.95 19.17 -67.79
C GLN A 305 -59.06 19.76 -66.92
N ARG A 306 -58.76 20.10 -65.66
CA ARG A 306 -59.72 20.68 -64.71
C ARG A 306 -59.55 22.20 -64.55
N TYR A 307 -58.59 22.80 -65.25
CA TYR A 307 -58.32 24.22 -65.18
C TYR A 307 -59.31 25.02 -66.05
N THR A 308 -60.30 25.62 -65.40
CA THR A 308 -61.43 26.29 -66.06
C THR A 308 -61.06 27.47 -66.99
N PRO A 309 -60.01 28.29 -66.74
CA PRO A 309 -59.65 29.40 -67.64
C PRO A 309 -59.21 28.97 -69.04
N HIS A 310 -58.55 27.82 -69.18
CA HIS A 310 -58.31 27.17 -70.47
C HIS A 310 -57.99 25.67 -70.29
N LEU A 311 -58.68 24.82 -71.04
CA LEU A 311 -58.61 23.37 -70.87
C LEU A 311 -57.54 22.74 -71.77
N TRP A 312 -56.84 21.74 -71.24
CA TRP A 312 -56.05 20.82 -72.06
C TRP A 312 -56.98 19.91 -72.88
N LYS A 313 -56.94 20.03 -74.21
CA LYS A 313 -57.91 19.35 -75.11
C LYS A 313 -57.44 18.01 -75.67
N SER A 314 -56.14 17.71 -75.61
CA SER A 314 -55.61 16.44 -76.14
C SER A 314 -55.65 15.36 -75.07
N GLU A 315 -55.39 14.12 -75.48
CA GLU A 315 -55.07 13.07 -74.53
C GLU A 315 -53.86 13.45 -73.66
N LYS A 316 -53.72 12.74 -72.54
CA LYS A 316 -52.59 12.87 -71.64
C LYS A 316 -51.28 12.70 -72.41
N TYR A 317 -50.31 13.55 -72.12
CA TYR A 317 -49.03 13.53 -72.82
C TYR A 317 -47.97 12.84 -71.97
N VAL A 318 -47.20 11.93 -72.60
CA VAL A 318 -46.13 11.16 -71.98
C VAL A 318 -44.88 11.23 -72.87
N PRO A 319 -43.72 11.68 -72.36
CA PRO A 319 -42.45 11.65 -73.09
C PRO A 319 -41.97 10.20 -73.32
N GLU A 320 -42.37 9.58 -74.43
CA GLU A 320 -42.11 8.14 -74.69
C GLU A 320 -40.62 7.77 -74.68
N SER A 321 -39.76 8.62 -75.25
CA SER A 321 -38.32 8.35 -75.33
C SER A 321 -37.66 8.32 -73.95
N LEU A 322 -38.11 9.19 -73.04
CA LEU A 322 -37.61 9.27 -71.67
C LEU A 322 -38.15 8.11 -70.82
N ASP A 323 -39.43 7.75 -70.98
CA ASP A 323 -40.03 6.57 -70.33
C ASP A 323 -39.30 5.28 -70.73
N LYS A 324 -39.05 5.09 -72.04
CA LYS A 324 -38.32 3.93 -72.57
C LYS A 324 -36.86 3.90 -72.07
N LEU A 325 -36.19 5.05 -71.98
CA LEU A 325 -34.86 5.15 -71.39
C LEU A 325 -34.88 4.78 -69.89
N GLY A 326 -35.82 5.33 -69.11
CA GLY A 326 -35.98 5.01 -67.69
C GLY A 326 -36.16 3.51 -67.46
N LYS A 327 -37.06 2.87 -68.21
CA LYS A 327 -37.27 1.41 -68.18
C LYS A 327 -36.01 0.62 -68.53
N ARG A 328 -35.23 1.09 -69.50
CA ARG A 328 -33.95 0.44 -69.85
C ARG A 328 -32.93 0.51 -68.71
N LEU A 329 -32.81 1.67 -68.08
CA LEU A 329 -31.90 1.87 -66.94
C LEU A 329 -32.34 1.04 -65.72
N ASP A 330 -33.64 0.91 -65.48
CA ASP A 330 -34.19 0.05 -64.41
C ASP A 330 -33.91 -1.44 -64.68
N GLU A 331 -34.00 -1.89 -65.93
CA GLU A 331 -33.61 -3.25 -66.32
C GLU A 331 -32.12 -3.50 -66.06
N VAL A 332 -31.24 -2.54 -66.38
CA VAL A 332 -29.80 -2.60 -66.07
C VAL A 332 -29.57 -2.67 -64.56
N LEU A 333 -30.26 -1.81 -63.79
CA LEU A 333 -30.18 -1.77 -62.34
C LEU A 333 -30.61 -3.11 -61.73
N THR A 334 -31.68 -3.70 -62.25
CA THR A 334 -32.21 -5.01 -61.83
C THR A 334 -31.19 -6.12 -62.08
N ILE A 335 -30.60 -6.16 -63.28
CA ILE A 335 -29.58 -7.14 -63.66
C ILE A 335 -28.32 -7.02 -62.76
N ARG A 336 -27.81 -5.79 -62.54
CA ARG A 336 -26.66 -5.57 -61.65
C ARG A 336 -26.98 -5.91 -60.19
N THR A 337 -28.16 -5.53 -59.70
CA THR A 337 -28.61 -5.84 -58.35
C THR A 337 -28.73 -7.35 -58.15
N LEU A 338 -29.25 -8.07 -59.14
CA LEU A 338 -29.33 -9.52 -59.12
C LEU A 338 -27.93 -10.13 -59.00
N HIS A 339 -27.00 -9.79 -59.89
CA HIS A 339 -25.63 -10.32 -59.85
C HIS A 339 -24.95 -10.15 -58.48
N GLU A 340 -25.05 -8.96 -57.88
CA GLU A 340 -24.47 -8.67 -56.56
C GLU A 340 -25.12 -9.50 -55.44
N LYS A 341 -26.42 -9.74 -55.53
CA LYS A 341 -27.13 -10.63 -54.60
C LYS A 341 -26.72 -12.09 -54.82
N LEU A 342 -26.58 -12.54 -56.07
CA LEU A 342 -26.11 -13.89 -56.37
C LEU A 342 -24.69 -14.11 -55.85
N ALA A 343 -23.79 -13.15 -56.06
CA ALA A 343 -22.41 -13.18 -55.55
C ALA A 343 -22.39 -13.24 -54.02
N TYR A 344 -23.22 -12.44 -53.33
CA TYR A 344 -23.30 -12.47 -51.86
C TYR A 344 -23.73 -13.84 -51.29
N PHE A 345 -24.64 -14.56 -51.96
CA PHE A 345 -25.17 -15.84 -51.47
C PHE A 345 -24.30 -17.07 -51.79
N LEU A 346 -23.38 -16.93 -52.76
CA LEU A 346 -22.54 -18.03 -53.21
C LEU A 346 -21.12 -17.88 -52.66
N PRO A 347 -20.59 -18.91 -51.96
CA PRO A 347 -19.17 -18.95 -51.61
C PRO A 347 -18.27 -18.86 -52.85
N VAL A 348 -17.07 -18.29 -52.70
CA VAL A 348 -16.12 -18.01 -53.81
C VAL A 348 -15.85 -19.25 -54.69
N GLY A 349 -15.73 -20.45 -54.10
CA GLY A 349 -15.54 -21.68 -54.86
C GLY A 349 -16.73 -22.05 -55.76
N GLU A 350 -17.95 -21.80 -55.31
CA GLU A 350 -19.16 -22.05 -56.12
C GLU A 350 -19.36 -20.99 -57.21
N GLN A 351 -18.97 -19.74 -56.94
CA GLN A 351 -19.00 -18.66 -57.93
C GLN A 351 -18.12 -18.98 -59.14
N GLN A 352 -16.94 -19.57 -58.90
CA GLN A 352 -16.03 -20.01 -59.96
C GLN A 352 -16.58 -21.21 -60.74
N THR A 353 -17.18 -22.19 -60.06
CA THR A 353 -17.80 -23.36 -60.72
C THR A 353 -18.98 -22.97 -61.61
N LEU A 354 -19.73 -21.94 -61.23
CA LEU A 354 -20.90 -21.45 -61.96
C LEU A 354 -20.57 -20.31 -62.95
N HIS A 355 -19.28 -19.98 -63.13
CA HIS A 355 -18.82 -18.92 -64.04
C HIS A 355 -19.52 -17.57 -63.83
N LEU A 356 -19.81 -17.21 -62.57
CA LEU A 356 -20.60 -16.00 -62.25
C LEU A 356 -19.95 -14.70 -62.76
N ALA A 357 -18.62 -14.65 -62.89
CA ALA A 357 -17.90 -13.48 -63.40
C ALA A 357 -18.17 -13.20 -64.90
N GLN A 358 -18.63 -14.19 -65.66
CA GLN A 358 -18.85 -14.09 -67.11
C GLN A 358 -20.31 -13.83 -67.49
N VAL A 359 -21.22 -13.66 -66.51
CA VAL A 359 -22.65 -13.52 -66.80
C VAL A 359 -22.99 -12.27 -67.60
N PHE A 360 -22.15 -11.23 -67.58
CA PHE A 360 -22.37 -10.01 -68.36
C PHE A 360 -21.82 -10.06 -69.79
N GLU A 361 -21.12 -11.12 -70.20
CA GLU A 361 -20.61 -11.28 -71.57
C GLU A 361 -21.67 -11.08 -72.68
N PRO A 362 -22.95 -11.50 -72.52
CA PRO A 362 -23.98 -11.23 -73.52
C PRO A 362 -24.22 -9.74 -73.81
N PHE A 363 -23.86 -8.85 -72.87
CA PHE A 363 -23.97 -7.41 -73.02
C PHE A 363 -22.71 -6.76 -73.59
N ALA A 364 -21.63 -7.54 -73.83
CA ALA A 364 -20.39 -7.03 -74.39
C ALA A 364 -20.64 -6.43 -75.79
N GLY A 365 -20.24 -5.18 -75.98
CA GLY A 365 -20.45 -4.44 -77.23
C GLY A 365 -21.80 -3.73 -77.37
N LEU A 366 -22.71 -3.87 -76.39
CA LEU A 366 -23.94 -3.07 -76.33
C LEU A 366 -23.78 -1.91 -75.35
N ASN A 367 -24.14 -0.70 -75.77
CA ASN A 367 -24.22 0.44 -74.85
C ASN A 367 -25.62 0.48 -74.20
N PRO A 368 -25.74 0.17 -72.89
CA PRO A 368 -27.03 0.10 -72.19
C PRO A 368 -27.77 1.44 -72.10
N VAL A 369 -27.04 2.55 -72.22
CA VAL A 369 -27.55 3.90 -72.03
C VAL A 369 -28.17 4.46 -73.32
N HIS A 370 -27.71 4.00 -74.48
CA HIS A 370 -28.19 4.45 -75.79
C HIS A 370 -29.42 3.66 -76.23
N TYR A 371 -30.57 3.99 -75.65
CA TYR A 371 -31.85 3.45 -76.11
C TYR A 371 -32.18 3.97 -77.53
N ASN A 372 -32.36 3.05 -78.47
CA ASN A 372 -32.89 3.33 -79.80
C ASN A 372 -33.81 2.15 -80.20
N PRO A 373 -35.01 2.40 -80.80
CA PRO A 373 -35.86 1.34 -81.33
C PRO A 373 -35.13 0.32 -82.23
N TYR A 374 -34.09 0.73 -82.97
CA TYR A 374 -33.30 -0.17 -83.83
C TYR A 374 -32.32 -1.07 -83.06
N THR A 375 -31.94 -0.72 -81.82
CA THR A 375 -31.03 -1.50 -80.97
C THR A 375 -31.77 -2.31 -79.89
N GLU A 376 -33.06 -2.05 -79.66
CA GLU A 376 -33.92 -2.79 -78.72
C GLU A 376 -33.95 -4.31 -78.96
N PRO A 377 -34.07 -4.83 -80.20
CA PRO A 377 -34.10 -6.28 -80.43
C PRO A 377 -32.80 -6.97 -80.02
N LEU A 378 -31.65 -6.32 -80.26
CA LEU A 378 -30.33 -6.82 -79.86
C LEU A 378 -30.20 -6.89 -78.33
N TRP A 379 -30.69 -5.86 -77.65
CA TRP A 379 -30.74 -5.86 -76.19
C TRP A 379 -31.63 -6.96 -75.62
N ARG A 380 -32.83 -7.14 -76.17
CA ARG A 380 -33.74 -8.21 -75.72
C ARG A 380 -33.14 -9.60 -75.92
N ALA A 381 -32.41 -9.82 -77.01
CA ALA A 381 -31.66 -11.05 -77.23
C ALA A 381 -30.56 -11.25 -76.18
N ALA A 382 -29.78 -10.20 -75.86
CA ALA A 382 -28.74 -10.23 -74.82
C ALA A 382 -29.32 -10.52 -73.42
N VAL A 383 -30.43 -9.87 -73.04
CA VAL A 383 -31.15 -10.15 -71.78
C VAL A 383 -31.62 -11.60 -71.77
N SER A 384 -32.22 -12.12 -72.85
CA SER A 384 -32.65 -13.51 -72.91
C SER A 384 -31.48 -14.51 -72.76
N GLN A 385 -30.31 -14.19 -73.32
CA GLN A 385 -29.11 -15.00 -73.16
C GLN A 385 -28.56 -14.93 -71.72
N TYR A 386 -28.54 -13.75 -71.10
CA TYR A 386 -28.20 -13.56 -69.69
C TYR A 386 -29.09 -14.43 -68.78
N GLU A 387 -30.40 -14.37 -68.98
CA GLU A 387 -31.41 -15.13 -68.23
C GLU A 387 -31.15 -16.64 -68.29
N ARG A 388 -30.75 -17.16 -69.47
CA ARG A 388 -30.39 -18.58 -69.64
C ARG A 388 -29.11 -18.97 -68.90
N ILE A 389 -28.09 -18.09 -68.90
CA ILE A 389 -26.82 -18.33 -68.21
C ILE A 389 -27.02 -18.32 -66.69
N VAL A 390 -27.88 -17.44 -66.18
CA VAL A 390 -28.12 -17.24 -64.75
C VAL A 390 -29.09 -18.28 -64.15
N ALA A 391 -29.97 -18.89 -64.95
CA ALA A 391 -30.93 -19.90 -64.50
C ALA A 391 -30.37 -21.03 -63.57
N PRO A 392 -29.23 -21.71 -63.88
CA PRO A 392 -28.67 -22.73 -62.97
C PRO A 392 -28.17 -22.14 -61.65
N VAL A 393 -27.71 -20.89 -61.66
CA VAL A 393 -27.29 -20.15 -60.45
C VAL A 393 -28.50 -19.86 -59.57
N GLU A 394 -29.62 -19.46 -60.17
CA GLU A 394 -30.87 -19.20 -59.48
C GLU A 394 -31.45 -20.45 -58.81
N GLN A 395 -31.42 -21.62 -59.48
CA GLN A 395 -31.86 -22.89 -58.87
C GLN A 395 -31.05 -23.23 -57.61
N LYS A 396 -29.72 -23.04 -57.66
CA LYS A 396 -28.87 -23.30 -56.50
C LYS A 396 -29.18 -22.33 -55.35
N ILE A 397 -29.41 -21.06 -55.66
CA ILE A 397 -29.76 -20.06 -54.65
C ILE A 397 -31.17 -20.28 -54.10
N ALA A 398 -32.12 -20.69 -54.92
CA ALA A 398 -33.46 -21.04 -54.49
C ALA A 398 -33.44 -22.18 -53.47
N SER A 399 -32.66 -23.24 -53.69
CA SER A 399 -32.48 -24.31 -52.70
C SER A 399 -31.87 -23.83 -51.39
N LYS A 400 -30.84 -22.96 -51.44
CA LYS A 400 -30.23 -22.36 -50.24
C LYS A 400 -31.18 -21.43 -49.49
N LEU A 401 -31.91 -20.57 -50.21
CA LEU A 401 -32.93 -19.70 -49.65
C LEU A 401 -34.05 -20.52 -49.01
N LYS A 402 -34.44 -21.63 -49.63
CA LYS A 402 -35.44 -22.55 -49.08
C LYS A 402 -35.02 -23.12 -47.74
N THR A 403 -33.79 -23.65 -47.65
CA THR A 403 -33.22 -24.12 -46.37
C THR A 403 -33.18 -23.00 -45.34
N PHE A 404 -32.65 -21.83 -45.71
CA PHE A 404 -32.57 -20.68 -44.81
C PHE A 404 -33.95 -20.21 -44.30
N ILE A 405 -34.96 -20.13 -45.18
CA ILE A 405 -36.31 -19.71 -44.82
C ILE A 405 -36.98 -20.76 -43.93
N SER A 406 -36.76 -22.05 -44.20
CA SER A 406 -37.31 -23.13 -43.37
C SER A 406 -36.79 -23.12 -41.94
N GLU A 407 -35.54 -22.67 -41.71
CA GLU A 407 -34.96 -22.54 -40.36
C GLU A 407 -35.60 -21.41 -39.53
N ILE A 408 -36.14 -20.38 -40.19
CA ILE A 408 -36.71 -19.17 -39.55
C ILE A 408 -38.24 -19.09 -39.63
N GLN A 409 -38.89 -20.09 -40.22
CA GLN A 409 -40.34 -20.07 -40.51
C GLN A 409 -41.23 -19.94 -39.27
N ASP A 410 -40.73 -20.37 -38.10
CA ASP A 410 -41.44 -20.29 -36.82
C ASP A 410 -41.48 -18.86 -36.24
N SER A 411 -40.66 -17.94 -36.77
CA SER A 411 -40.58 -16.55 -36.36
C SER A 411 -41.16 -15.61 -37.43
N PRO A 412 -42.40 -15.11 -37.27
CA PRO A 412 -43.07 -14.28 -38.28
C PRO A 412 -42.28 -13.02 -38.65
N GLN A 413 -41.59 -12.39 -37.67
CA GLN A 413 -40.80 -11.19 -37.91
C GLN A 413 -39.51 -11.48 -38.69
N GLN A 414 -38.81 -12.55 -38.35
CA GLN A 414 -37.60 -12.96 -39.09
C GLN A 414 -37.95 -13.45 -40.49
N LEU A 415 -39.06 -14.18 -40.64
CA LEU A 415 -39.60 -14.60 -41.92
C LEU A 415 -39.90 -13.38 -42.82
N LEU A 416 -40.66 -12.40 -42.31
CA LEU A 416 -40.97 -11.17 -43.04
C LEU A 416 -39.69 -10.40 -43.43
N GLN A 417 -38.74 -10.27 -42.49
CA GLN A 417 -37.49 -9.58 -42.73
C GLN A 417 -36.63 -10.27 -43.80
N ALA A 418 -36.60 -11.61 -43.81
CA ALA A 418 -35.88 -12.37 -44.82
C ALA A 418 -36.47 -12.14 -46.22
N PHE A 419 -37.80 -12.23 -46.36
CA PHE A 419 -38.49 -11.95 -47.62
C PHE A 419 -38.32 -10.51 -48.08
N GLN A 420 -38.31 -9.53 -47.17
CA GLN A 420 -37.99 -8.14 -47.50
C GLN A 420 -36.53 -7.95 -47.96
N LYS A 421 -35.58 -8.54 -47.23
CA LYS A 421 -34.13 -8.41 -47.50
C LYS A 421 -33.75 -9.02 -48.85
N TYR A 422 -34.40 -10.11 -49.21
CA TYR A 422 -34.13 -10.88 -50.43
C TYR A 422 -35.24 -10.76 -51.48
N LYS A 423 -36.07 -9.70 -51.39
CA LYS A 423 -37.21 -9.46 -52.29
C LYS A 423 -36.85 -9.54 -53.77
N GLU A 424 -35.69 -9.01 -54.17
CA GLU A 424 -35.27 -9.00 -55.57
C GLU A 424 -34.90 -10.40 -56.10
N LEU A 425 -34.48 -11.32 -55.21
CA LEU A 425 -34.26 -12.73 -55.55
C LEU A 425 -35.60 -13.47 -55.60
N VAL A 426 -36.46 -13.27 -54.60
CA VAL A 426 -37.76 -13.96 -54.52
C VAL A 426 -38.68 -13.59 -55.68
N LYS A 427 -38.61 -12.34 -56.19
CA LYS A 427 -39.35 -11.91 -57.39
C LYS A 427 -38.97 -12.66 -58.67
N ARG A 428 -37.81 -13.33 -58.69
CA ARG A 428 -37.34 -14.05 -59.89
C ARG A 428 -38.24 -15.25 -60.15
N PRO A 429 -38.74 -15.45 -61.39
CA PRO A 429 -39.73 -16.49 -61.67
C PRO A 429 -39.29 -17.91 -61.29
N SER A 430 -38.00 -18.23 -61.42
CA SER A 430 -37.40 -19.51 -61.04
C SER A 430 -37.45 -19.73 -59.52
N ILE A 431 -36.93 -18.77 -58.75
CA ILE A 431 -36.86 -18.78 -57.29
C ILE A 431 -38.26 -18.72 -56.67
N SER A 432 -39.14 -17.86 -57.21
CA SER A 432 -40.52 -17.68 -56.79
C SER A 432 -41.34 -18.98 -56.86
N LYS A 433 -41.08 -19.81 -57.88
CA LYS A 433 -41.70 -21.14 -58.06
C LYS A 433 -41.16 -22.17 -57.08
N GLU A 434 -39.86 -22.17 -56.80
CA GLU A 434 -39.25 -23.10 -55.85
C GLU A 434 -39.62 -22.83 -54.39
N LEU A 435 -39.87 -21.55 -54.05
CA LEU A 435 -40.26 -21.06 -52.73
C LEU A 435 -41.79 -20.95 -52.55
N LEU A 436 -42.59 -21.66 -53.35
CA LEU A 436 -44.06 -21.51 -53.34
C LEU A 436 -44.67 -21.72 -51.94
N LEU A 437 -44.26 -22.79 -51.23
CA LEU A 437 -44.79 -23.13 -49.89
C LEU A 437 -44.40 -22.09 -48.84
N GLU A 438 -43.18 -21.59 -48.90
CA GLU A 438 -42.68 -20.55 -48.00
C GLU A 438 -43.40 -19.21 -48.24
N ARG A 439 -43.73 -18.90 -49.50
CA ARG A 439 -44.52 -17.73 -49.89
C ARG A 439 -45.98 -17.84 -49.43
N GLU A 440 -46.60 -19.01 -49.55
CA GLU A 440 -47.93 -19.28 -48.97
C GLU A 440 -47.92 -19.14 -47.44
N THR A 441 -46.85 -19.59 -46.79
CA THR A 441 -46.67 -19.44 -45.34
C THR A 441 -46.56 -17.96 -44.95
N LEU A 442 -45.77 -17.17 -45.68
CA LEU A 442 -45.70 -15.71 -45.46
C LEU A 442 -47.07 -15.05 -45.63
N LEU A 443 -47.83 -15.44 -46.67
CA LEU A 443 -49.16 -14.90 -46.92
C LEU A 443 -50.11 -15.17 -45.74
N ALA A 444 -50.11 -16.40 -45.22
CA ALA A 444 -50.91 -16.76 -44.05
C ALA A 444 -50.53 -15.92 -42.82
N ARG A 445 -49.23 -15.71 -42.57
CA ARG A 445 -48.76 -14.85 -41.46
C ARG A 445 -49.15 -13.39 -41.62
N LEU A 446 -49.17 -12.86 -42.85
CA LEU A 446 -49.63 -11.49 -43.12
C LEU A 446 -51.14 -11.37 -42.92
N GLN A 447 -51.92 -12.39 -43.30
CA GLN A 447 -53.35 -12.46 -43.00
C GLN A 447 -53.61 -12.46 -41.49
N ASP A 448 -52.87 -13.29 -40.73
CA ASP A 448 -52.95 -13.31 -39.26
C ASP A 448 -52.59 -11.95 -38.66
N SER A 449 -51.53 -11.30 -39.16
CA SER A 449 -51.12 -9.98 -38.67
C SER A 449 -52.18 -8.90 -38.88
N VAL A 450 -52.85 -8.89 -40.05
CA VAL A 450 -53.97 -7.96 -40.32
C VAL A 450 -55.16 -8.26 -39.41
N LYS A 451 -55.43 -9.53 -39.13
CA LYS A 451 -56.47 -9.94 -38.18
C LYS A 451 -56.14 -9.49 -36.76
N ASP A 452 -54.90 -9.65 -36.32
CA ASP A 452 -54.44 -9.20 -35.00
C ASP A 452 -54.57 -7.68 -34.87
N PHE A 453 -54.18 -6.91 -35.89
CA PHE A 453 -54.37 -5.45 -35.90
C PHE A 453 -55.84 -5.05 -35.82
N ARG A 454 -56.73 -5.79 -36.48
CA ARG A 454 -58.18 -5.58 -36.37
C ARG A 454 -58.67 -5.85 -34.95
N THR A 455 -58.26 -6.95 -34.33
CA THR A 455 -58.66 -7.27 -32.95
C THR A 455 -58.12 -6.26 -31.93
N ASP A 456 -56.89 -5.77 -32.10
CA ASP A 456 -56.32 -4.72 -31.24
C ASP A 456 -57.09 -3.40 -31.40
N PHE A 457 -57.47 -3.06 -32.63
CA PHE A 457 -58.30 -1.88 -32.90
C PHE A 457 -59.67 -1.99 -32.23
N GLU A 458 -60.40 -3.09 -32.46
CA GLU A 458 -61.75 -3.32 -31.90
C GLU A 458 -61.75 -3.34 -30.36
N ALA A 459 -60.70 -3.88 -29.73
CA ALA A 459 -60.60 -3.95 -28.28
C ALA A 459 -60.32 -2.59 -27.61
N ARG A 460 -59.71 -1.65 -28.34
CA ARG A 460 -59.17 -0.40 -27.77
C ARG A 460 -59.85 0.88 -28.24
N CYS A 461 -60.58 0.85 -29.35
CA CYS A 461 -61.08 2.06 -30.00
C CYS A 461 -62.07 2.88 -29.14
N HIS A 462 -62.70 2.25 -28.14
CA HIS A 462 -63.74 2.87 -27.30
C HIS A 462 -63.25 3.34 -25.91
N GLY A 463 -62.02 3.04 -25.51
CA GLY A 463 -61.48 3.41 -24.19
C GLY A 463 -60.59 4.65 -24.19
N VAL A 464 -60.24 5.11 -22.99
CA VAL A 464 -59.38 6.28 -22.77
C VAL A 464 -57.91 5.87 -22.84
N PRO A 465 -57.00 6.69 -23.42
CA PRO A 465 -55.58 6.41 -23.46
C PRO A 465 -54.95 6.06 -22.11
N GLY A 466 -54.39 4.84 -22.00
CA GLY A 466 -53.76 4.33 -20.79
C GLY A 466 -54.58 3.31 -20.02
N ASP A 467 -55.88 3.21 -20.28
CA ASP A 467 -56.74 2.17 -19.71
C ASP A 467 -56.60 0.84 -20.48
N VAL A 468 -56.98 -0.28 -19.83
CA VAL A 468 -56.91 -1.62 -20.42
C VAL A 468 -57.74 -1.72 -21.71
N SER A 469 -58.87 -1.01 -21.76
CA SER A 469 -59.79 -0.92 -22.89
C SER A 469 -59.49 0.22 -23.87
N GLY A 470 -58.40 0.96 -23.67
CA GLY A 470 -58.06 2.13 -24.48
C GLY A 470 -56.74 2.02 -25.24
N PRO A 471 -56.44 3.01 -26.09
CA PRO A 471 -55.17 3.08 -26.80
C PRO A 471 -53.99 3.27 -25.84
N LEU A 472 -52.78 2.91 -26.26
CA LEU A 472 -51.59 3.13 -25.44
C LEU A 472 -51.33 4.64 -25.28
N SER A 473 -51.07 5.08 -24.05
CA SER A 473 -50.85 6.51 -23.75
C SER A 473 -49.46 6.98 -24.19
N GLY A 474 -49.43 7.93 -25.12
CA GLY A 474 -48.23 8.60 -25.60
C GLY A 474 -47.82 9.75 -24.70
N LYS A 475 -46.51 9.91 -24.49
CA LYS A 475 -45.96 11.00 -23.67
C LYS A 475 -46.34 12.36 -24.28
N ASN A 476 -46.93 13.23 -23.46
CA ASN A 476 -47.32 14.59 -23.85
C ASN A 476 -48.36 14.69 -24.99
N LEU A 477 -49.11 13.63 -25.28
CA LEU A 477 -50.23 13.69 -26.22
C LEU A 477 -51.52 13.97 -25.45
N SER A 478 -52.38 14.82 -26.01
CA SER A 478 -53.77 14.87 -25.56
C SER A 478 -54.49 13.61 -26.03
N GLU A 479 -55.63 13.30 -25.41
CA GLU A 479 -56.42 12.12 -25.72
C GLU A 479 -56.73 11.97 -27.21
N VAL A 480 -57.28 13.02 -27.84
CA VAL A 480 -57.59 13.02 -29.28
C VAL A 480 -56.35 12.77 -30.16
N VAL A 481 -55.23 13.43 -29.86
CA VAL A 481 -54.01 13.29 -30.65
C VAL A 481 -53.43 11.89 -30.48
N ASN A 482 -53.51 11.34 -29.26
CA ASN A 482 -53.06 9.99 -28.98
C ASN A 482 -53.84 8.96 -29.81
N ASN A 483 -55.16 9.07 -29.85
CA ASN A 483 -56.04 8.16 -30.58
C ASN A 483 -55.74 8.20 -32.10
N ILE A 484 -55.57 9.41 -32.66
CA ILE A 484 -55.21 9.61 -34.07
C ILE A 484 -53.83 9.00 -34.38
N VAL A 485 -52.83 9.26 -33.54
CA VAL A 485 -51.47 8.73 -33.75
C VAL A 485 -51.45 7.20 -33.68
N TRP A 486 -52.15 6.60 -32.72
CA TRP A 486 -52.27 5.16 -32.60
C TRP A 486 -52.90 4.52 -33.84
N VAL A 487 -54.01 5.08 -34.33
CA VAL A 487 -54.67 4.57 -35.54
C VAL A 487 -53.81 4.77 -36.79
N ARG A 488 -53.09 5.89 -36.95
CA ARG A 488 -52.14 6.07 -38.05
C ARG A 488 -51.01 5.02 -38.03
N GLN A 489 -50.54 4.63 -36.84
CA GLN A 489 -49.54 3.56 -36.73
C GLN A 489 -50.10 2.22 -37.22
N LEU A 490 -51.37 1.90 -36.89
CA LEU A 490 -52.03 0.71 -37.43
C LEU A 490 -52.20 0.81 -38.95
N GLN A 491 -52.63 1.96 -39.48
CA GLN A 491 -52.74 2.18 -40.92
C GLN A 491 -51.39 1.96 -41.63
N LEU A 492 -50.28 2.46 -41.08
CA LEU A 492 -48.95 2.26 -41.65
C LEU A 492 -48.55 0.78 -41.68
N LYS A 493 -48.77 0.05 -40.58
CA LYS A 493 -48.48 -1.39 -40.51
C LYS A 493 -49.26 -2.21 -41.53
N VAL A 494 -50.55 -1.90 -41.70
CA VAL A 494 -51.41 -2.58 -42.70
C VAL A 494 -50.96 -2.24 -44.12
N ASN A 495 -50.66 -0.96 -44.41
CA ASN A 495 -50.14 -0.55 -45.71
C ASN A 495 -48.79 -1.21 -46.05
N ASP A 496 -47.90 -1.37 -45.08
CA ASP A 496 -46.61 -2.03 -45.29
C ASP A 496 -46.80 -3.52 -45.58
N ALA A 497 -47.70 -4.21 -44.85
CA ALA A 497 -48.08 -5.59 -45.12
C ALA A 497 -48.63 -5.75 -46.55
N ILE A 498 -49.49 -4.82 -46.99
CA ILE A 498 -50.04 -4.79 -48.34
C ILE A 498 -48.92 -4.65 -49.38
N LYS A 499 -48.01 -3.67 -49.23
CA LYS A 499 -46.92 -3.44 -50.19
C LYS A 499 -46.00 -4.65 -50.33
N ILE A 500 -45.71 -5.34 -49.23
CA ILE A 500 -44.87 -6.54 -49.24
C ILE A 500 -45.58 -7.69 -49.94
N ALA A 501 -46.85 -7.93 -49.60
CA ALA A 501 -47.64 -8.99 -50.20
C ALA A 501 -47.85 -8.74 -51.71
N GLU A 502 -48.11 -7.50 -52.13
CA GLU A 502 -48.30 -7.15 -53.54
C GLU A 502 -47.02 -7.39 -54.35
N ALA A 503 -45.86 -7.03 -53.77
CA ALA A 503 -44.56 -7.20 -54.42
C ALA A 503 -44.08 -8.65 -54.51
N LEU A 504 -44.55 -9.55 -53.64
CA LEU A 504 -44.00 -10.91 -53.49
C LEU A 504 -45.01 -12.04 -53.67
N LEU A 505 -46.32 -11.79 -53.58
CA LEU A 505 -47.36 -12.81 -53.39
C LEU A 505 -48.60 -12.59 -54.28
N SER A 506 -48.58 -11.61 -55.18
CA SER A 506 -49.76 -11.19 -55.97
C SER A 506 -50.30 -12.25 -56.94
N ASP A 507 -49.47 -13.22 -57.34
CA ASP A 507 -49.81 -14.39 -58.14
C ASP A 507 -50.47 -15.53 -57.34
N LEU A 508 -50.45 -15.49 -56.00
CA LEU A 508 -51.06 -16.52 -55.16
C LEU A 508 -52.58 -16.32 -55.03
N SER A 509 -53.34 -17.41 -55.01
CA SER A 509 -54.81 -17.38 -54.91
C SER A 509 -55.31 -16.70 -53.63
N GLY A 510 -54.63 -16.87 -52.51
CA GLY A 510 -55.00 -16.27 -51.22
C GLY A 510 -54.75 -14.76 -51.12
N PHE A 511 -54.04 -14.15 -52.08
CA PHE A 511 -53.67 -12.74 -52.01
C PHE A 511 -54.89 -11.82 -52.11
N GLN A 512 -55.87 -12.16 -52.94
CA GLN A 512 -57.09 -11.36 -53.10
C GLN A 512 -57.88 -11.25 -51.79
N THR A 513 -58.01 -12.36 -51.05
CA THR A 513 -58.66 -12.37 -49.74
C THR A 513 -57.89 -11.57 -48.70
N PHE A 514 -56.55 -11.69 -48.68
CA PHE A 514 -55.70 -10.84 -47.84
C PHE A 514 -55.91 -9.35 -48.15
N ARG A 515 -55.89 -9.00 -49.44
CA ARG A 515 -56.01 -7.61 -49.90
C ARG A 515 -57.35 -6.99 -49.51
N GLN A 516 -58.45 -7.72 -49.72
CA GLN A 516 -59.79 -7.29 -49.29
C GLN A 516 -59.84 -7.04 -47.77
N ASN A 517 -59.39 -7.99 -46.95
CA ASN A 517 -59.42 -7.84 -45.48
C ASN A 517 -58.57 -6.66 -44.97
N ALA A 518 -57.44 -6.40 -45.63
CA ALA A 518 -56.53 -5.31 -45.29
C ALA A 518 -57.08 -3.95 -45.73
N ASP A 519 -57.66 -3.86 -46.94
CA ASP A 519 -58.31 -2.64 -47.44
C ASP A 519 -59.56 -2.29 -46.59
N ASP A 520 -60.36 -3.28 -46.19
CA ASP A 520 -61.50 -3.10 -45.27
C ASP A 520 -61.06 -2.54 -43.90
N LEU A 521 -59.95 -3.06 -43.35
CA LEU A 521 -59.41 -2.56 -42.08
C LEU A 521 -58.89 -1.14 -42.23
N LEU A 522 -58.20 -0.82 -43.34
CA LEU A 522 -57.73 0.54 -43.61
C LEU A 522 -58.87 1.55 -43.72
N GLU A 523 -60.00 1.16 -44.31
CA GLU A 523 -61.18 2.02 -44.37
C GLU A 523 -61.74 2.29 -42.97
N GLN A 524 -61.91 1.26 -42.13
CA GLN A 524 -62.36 1.42 -40.74
C GLN A 524 -61.44 2.33 -39.92
N LEU A 525 -60.12 2.15 -40.05
CA LEU A 525 -59.12 2.97 -39.38
C LEU A 525 -59.18 4.44 -39.84
N LYS A 526 -59.42 4.71 -41.13
CA LYS A 526 -59.57 6.08 -41.66
C LYS A 526 -60.82 6.77 -41.14
N VAL A 527 -61.93 6.04 -41.05
CA VAL A 527 -63.20 6.56 -40.51
C VAL A 527 -63.00 6.96 -39.05
N TYR A 528 -62.40 6.10 -38.22
CA TYR A 528 -62.14 6.41 -36.82
C TYR A 528 -61.24 7.65 -36.64
N GLU A 529 -60.18 7.77 -37.45
CA GLU A 529 -59.31 8.96 -37.42
C GLU A 529 -60.09 10.26 -37.67
N GLN A 530 -61.00 10.26 -38.65
CA GLN A 530 -61.86 11.40 -38.94
C GLN A 530 -62.84 11.68 -37.79
N GLU A 531 -63.49 10.66 -37.24
CA GLU A 531 -64.43 10.80 -36.12
C GLU A 531 -63.79 11.42 -34.87
N GLN A 532 -62.54 11.03 -34.55
CA GLN A 532 -61.80 11.61 -33.41
C GLN A 532 -61.52 13.11 -33.63
N PHE A 533 -61.10 13.49 -34.83
CA PHE A 533 -60.85 14.90 -35.16
C PHE A 533 -62.15 15.74 -35.14
N ASP A 534 -63.23 15.21 -35.72
CA ASP A 534 -64.53 15.88 -35.79
C ASP A 534 -65.19 16.00 -34.42
N GLY A 535 -65.02 15.00 -33.54
CA GLY A 535 -65.42 15.04 -32.13
C GLY A 535 -64.73 16.17 -31.38
N TRP A 536 -63.39 16.21 -31.42
CA TRP A 536 -62.60 17.28 -30.80
C TRP A 536 -62.97 18.67 -31.32
N SER A 537 -63.14 18.81 -32.64
CA SER A 537 -63.51 20.08 -33.27
C SER A 537 -64.84 20.61 -32.73
N ARG A 538 -65.86 19.75 -32.60
CA ARG A 538 -67.16 20.11 -32.01
C ARG A 538 -67.04 20.48 -30.54
N ASP A 539 -66.28 19.72 -29.76
CA ASP A 539 -66.13 19.94 -28.33
C ASP A 539 -65.45 21.28 -28.02
N ILE A 540 -64.35 21.60 -28.71
CA ILE A 540 -63.66 22.89 -28.54
C ILE A 540 -64.56 24.04 -28.98
N GLN A 541 -65.28 23.92 -30.10
CA GLN A 541 -66.20 24.98 -30.56
C GLN A 541 -67.34 25.22 -29.57
N SER A 542 -67.88 24.17 -28.96
CA SER A 542 -68.89 24.29 -27.90
C SER A 542 -68.32 24.97 -26.64
N GLY A 543 -67.09 24.62 -26.26
CA GLY A 543 -66.39 25.21 -25.13
C GLY A 543 -66.08 26.69 -25.32
N LEU A 544 -65.77 27.11 -26.54
CA LEU A 544 -65.57 28.52 -26.91
C LEU A 544 -66.84 29.38 -26.74
N SER A 545 -68.02 28.76 -26.86
CA SER A 545 -69.30 29.45 -26.64
C SER A 545 -69.69 29.60 -25.17
N ASN A 546 -69.02 28.88 -24.25
CA ASN A 546 -69.30 28.93 -22.81
C ASN A 546 -68.26 29.80 -22.07
N PRO A 547 -68.64 30.95 -21.45
CA PRO A 547 -67.71 31.81 -20.72
C PRO A 547 -67.04 31.16 -19.50
N ARG A 548 -67.63 30.09 -18.95
CA ARG A 548 -67.12 29.36 -17.77
C ARG A 548 -66.17 28.21 -18.11
N SER A 549 -65.99 27.88 -19.40
CA SER A 549 -65.13 26.77 -19.83
C SER A 549 -63.63 27.03 -19.65
N GLY A 550 -63.24 28.28 -19.35
CA GLY A 550 -61.84 28.70 -19.27
C GLY A 550 -61.14 28.83 -20.62
N LEU A 551 -61.83 28.58 -21.75
CA LEU A 551 -61.31 28.74 -23.11
C LEU A 551 -61.48 30.18 -23.66
N CYS A 552 -62.31 30.99 -23.00
CA CYS A 552 -62.50 32.40 -23.35
C CYS A 552 -61.55 33.27 -22.50
N MET A 553 -60.57 33.90 -23.13
CA MET A 553 -59.74 34.91 -22.47
C MET A 553 -60.49 36.24 -22.39
N GLN A 554 -60.88 36.67 -21.19
CA GLN A 554 -61.35 38.03 -20.94
C GLN A 554 -60.14 38.95 -20.75
N ALA A 555 -59.83 39.74 -21.77
CA ALA A 555 -58.60 40.53 -21.80
C ALA A 555 -58.54 41.62 -20.71
N SER A 556 -59.71 42.05 -20.20
CA SER A 556 -59.88 43.07 -19.16
C SER A 556 -59.86 42.55 -17.71
N SER A 557 -59.68 41.24 -17.48
CA SER A 557 -59.65 40.68 -16.12
C SER A 557 -58.29 40.88 -15.42
N PRO A 558 -58.25 40.98 -14.07
CA PRO A 558 -56.99 40.97 -13.33
C PRO A 558 -56.17 39.72 -13.67
N ILE A 559 -54.85 39.86 -13.69
CA ILE A 559 -53.93 38.76 -14.03
C ILE A 559 -53.70 37.81 -12.85
N MET A 560 -53.60 38.37 -11.64
CA MET A 560 -53.32 37.66 -10.40
C MET A 560 -54.22 38.17 -9.27
N GLU A 561 -54.70 37.26 -8.44
CA GLU A 561 -55.47 37.56 -7.24
C GLU A 561 -54.90 36.79 -6.05
N LEU A 562 -54.54 37.50 -4.97
CA LEU A 562 -54.40 36.89 -3.65
C LEU A 562 -55.81 36.67 -3.12
N ASP A 563 -56.19 35.41 -2.99
CA ASP A 563 -57.45 35.03 -2.38
C ASP A 563 -57.37 35.25 -0.86
N HIS A 564 -58.33 35.99 -0.32
CA HIS A 564 -58.35 36.43 1.07
C HIS A 564 -58.81 35.32 2.02
N CYS A 565 -59.36 34.22 1.51
CA CYS A 565 -59.84 33.08 2.30
C CYS A 565 -58.74 32.04 2.58
N ASP A 566 -57.87 31.76 1.61
CA ASP A 566 -56.81 30.74 1.70
C ASP A 566 -55.38 31.33 1.66
N GLY A 567 -55.23 32.63 1.32
CA GLY A 567 -53.93 33.28 1.20
C GLY A 567 -53.16 32.90 -0.07
N GLU A 568 -53.77 32.15 -1.00
CA GLU A 568 -53.11 31.64 -2.20
C GLU A 568 -53.14 32.65 -3.35
N LEU A 569 -52.05 32.68 -4.12
CA LEU A 569 -51.97 33.45 -5.36
C LEU A 569 -52.59 32.66 -6.52
N LYS A 570 -53.73 33.11 -7.05
CA LYS A 570 -54.44 32.52 -8.20
C LYS A 570 -54.23 33.37 -9.46
N ILE A 571 -54.11 32.72 -10.62
CA ILE A 571 -53.87 33.37 -11.92
C ILE A 571 -55.02 33.10 -12.86
N HIS A 572 -55.50 34.16 -13.52
CA HIS A 572 -56.61 34.08 -14.48
C HIS A 572 -56.13 33.66 -15.87
N TYR A 573 -55.51 32.47 -15.97
CA TYR A 573 -55.15 31.78 -17.22
C TYR A 573 -55.39 30.27 -17.08
N SER A 574 -56.45 29.76 -17.71
CA SER A 574 -56.86 28.35 -17.59
C SER A 574 -55.81 27.38 -18.14
N ASP A 575 -55.59 26.26 -17.45
CA ASP A 575 -54.73 25.17 -17.95
C ASP A 575 -55.27 24.55 -19.25
N ARG A 576 -56.60 24.61 -19.48
CA ARG A 576 -57.21 24.10 -20.72
C ARG A 576 -56.73 24.83 -21.97
N LEU A 577 -56.36 26.12 -21.87
CA LEU A 577 -55.77 26.89 -22.98
C LEU A 577 -54.39 26.35 -23.37
N VAL A 578 -53.58 25.91 -22.40
CA VAL A 578 -52.26 25.31 -22.66
C VAL A 578 -52.43 23.97 -23.39
N THR A 579 -53.41 23.17 -22.98
CA THR A 579 -53.74 21.90 -23.66
C THR A 579 -54.25 22.15 -25.08
N LEU A 580 -55.12 23.15 -25.28
CA LEU A 580 -55.62 23.52 -26.62
C LEU A 580 -54.49 23.96 -27.57
N LEU A 581 -53.54 24.77 -27.09
CA LEU A 581 -52.36 25.18 -27.88
C LEU A 581 -51.56 23.96 -28.37
N ARG A 582 -51.44 22.94 -27.51
CA ARG A 582 -50.74 21.70 -27.84
C ARG A 582 -51.53 20.88 -28.86
N GLU A 583 -52.82 20.70 -28.64
CA GLU A 583 -53.75 20.01 -29.56
C GLU A 583 -53.71 20.63 -30.97
N VAL A 584 -53.88 21.95 -31.08
CA VAL A 584 -53.87 22.68 -32.36
C VAL A 584 -52.53 22.50 -33.10
N ARG A 585 -51.40 22.63 -32.38
CA ARG A 585 -50.07 22.44 -32.98
C ARG A 585 -49.88 21.00 -33.47
N GLN A 586 -50.27 20.02 -32.66
CA GLN A 586 -50.09 18.60 -32.99
C GLN A 586 -50.99 18.18 -34.16
N LEU A 587 -52.27 18.57 -34.15
CA LEU A 587 -53.21 18.24 -35.22
C LEU A 587 -52.83 18.94 -36.54
N SER A 588 -52.37 20.19 -36.50
CA SER A 588 -51.86 20.88 -37.69
C SER A 588 -50.60 20.19 -38.25
N ALA A 589 -49.68 19.73 -37.40
CA ALA A 589 -48.50 18.97 -37.82
C ALA A 589 -48.86 17.60 -38.42
N LEU A 590 -49.98 17.01 -37.99
CA LEU A 590 -50.55 15.79 -38.56
C LEU A 590 -51.30 16.05 -39.88
N GLY A 591 -51.38 17.29 -40.36
CA GLY A 591 -52.01 17.63 -41.65
C GLY A 591 -53.51 17.90 -41.58
N PHE A 592 -54.09 18.03 -40.38
CA PHE A 592 -55.50 18.41 -40.24
C PHE A 592 -55.70 19.91 -40.42
N VAL A 593 -56.81 20.29 -41.07
CA VAL A 593 -57.21 21.69 -41.25
C VAL A 593 -57.97 22.17 -40.02
N ILE A 594 -57.33 23.02 -39.20
CA ILE A 594 -57.92 23.53 -37.96
C ILE A 594 -58.99 24.59 -38.26
N PRO A 595 -60.21 24.49 -37.68
CA PRO A 595 -61.25 25.50 -37.86
C PRO A 595 -60.79 26.91 -37.44
N ALA A 596 -61.12 27.92 -38.25
CA ALA A 596 -60.64 29.30 -38.08
C ALA A 596 -60.91 29.90 -36.69
N LYS A 597 -62.08 29.61 -36.09
CA LYS A 597 -62.44 30.08 -34.74
C LYS A 597 -61.49 29.52 -33.66
N ILE A 598 -61.14 28.24 -33.75
CA ILE A 598 -60.20 27.59 -32.82
C ILE A 598 -58.80 28.17 -33.01
N GLN A 599 -58.38 28.34 -34.27
CA GLN A 599 -57.07 28.91 -34.60
C GLN A 599 -56.89 30.33 -34.06
N GLN A 600 -57.92 31.18 -34.15
CA GLN A 600 -57.88 32.55 -33.61
C GLN A 600 -57.69 32.59 -32.09
N VAL A 601 -58.38 31.72 -31.35
CA VAL A 601 -58.23 31.63 -29.89
C VAL A 601 -56.87 31.06 -29.52
N ALA A 602 -56.40 30.03 -30.22
CA ALA A 602 -55.04 29.50 -30.03
C ALA A 602 -53.98 30.58 -30.27
N ASN A 603 -54.07 31.34 -31.37
CA ASN A 603 -53.13 32.43 -31.65
C ASN A 603 -53.15 33.51 -30.56
N THR A 604 -54.32 33.81 -29.98
CA THR A 604 -54.47 34.78 -28.90
C THR A 604 -53.89 34.25 -27.59
N ALA A 605 -54.20 33.01 -27.22
CA ALA A 605 -53.68 32.35 -26.03
C ALA A 605 -52.15 32.18 -26.09
N GLN A 606 -51.60 31.94 -27.29
CA GLN A 606 -50.16 31.81 -27.52
C GLN A 606 -49.39 33.09 -27.20
N LYS A 607 -49.96 34.28 -27.50
CA LYS A 607 -49.31 35.58 -27.22
C LYS A 607 -48.97 35.78 -25.75
N PHE A 608 -49.78 35.22 -24.85
CA PHE A 608 -49.69 35.41 -23.40
C PHE A 608 -49.26 34.16 -22.63
N CYS A 609 -49.15 33.01 -23.30
CA CYS A 609 -48.82 31.72 -22.67
C CYS A 609 -47.48 31.77 -21.94
N LYS A 610 -46.45 32.41 -22.52
CA LYS A 610 -45.13 32.56 -21.89
C LYS A 610 -45.23 33.33 -20.57
N GLN A 611 -45.91 34.47 -20.60
CA GLN A 611 -46.13 35.32 -19.43
C GLN A 611 -46.95 34.58 -18.36
N ALA A 612 -48.03 33.89 -18.77
CA ALA A 612 -48.87 33.11 -17.87
C ALA A 612 -48.11 31.96 -17.17
N VAL A 613 -47.20 31.27 -17.87
CA VAL A 613 -46.36 30.23 -17.27
C VAL A 613 -45.41 30.81 -16.23
N ILE A 614 -44.75 31.93 -16.53
CA ILE A 614 -43.86 32.60 -15.57
C ILE A 614 -44.63 33.04 -14.32
N LEU A 615 -45.80 33.65 -14.53
CA LEU A 615 -46.70 34.03 -13.46
C LEU A 615 -47.09 32.82 -12.61
N LYS A 616 -47.44 31.67 -13.22
CA LYS A 616 -47.76 30.42 -12.51
C LYS A 616 -46.60 29.90 -11.68
N GLN A 617 -45.37 29.99 -12.19
CA GLN A 617 -44.18 29.63 -11.44
C GLN A 617 -43.99 30.53 -10.21
N VAL A 618 -44.19 31.84 -10.36
CA VAL A 618 -44.09 32.80 -9.25
C VAL A 618 -45.19 32.57 -8.21
N ALA A 619 -46.42 32.30 -8.64
CA ALA A 619 -47.53 31.96 -7.73
C ALA A 619 -47.28 30.66 -6.98
N HIS A 620 -46.85 29.60 -7.68
CA HIS A 620 -46.47 28.35 -7.05
C HIS A 620 -45.31 28.55 -6.05
N PHE A 621 -44.30 29.34 -6.41
CA PHE A 621 -43.20 29.67 -5.51
C PHE A 621 -43.73 30.33 -4.23
N TYR A 622 -44.57 31.35 -4.34
CA TYR A 622 -45.15 32.03 -3.18
C TYR A 622 -46.00 31.10 -2.30
N ASN A 623 -46.88 30.30 -2.91
CA ASN A 623 -47.76 29.39 -2.18
C ASN A 623 -46.99 28.25 -1.48
N SER A 624 -45.77 27.92 -1.95
CA SER A 624 -44.94 26.83 -1.40
C SER A 624 -43.77 27.30 -0.53
N ILE A 625 -43.36 28.56 -0.58
CA ILE A 625 -42.16 29.02 0.13
C ILE A 625 -42.31 28.93 1.64
N ASP A 626 -43.52 29.14 2.20
CA ASP A 626 -43.75 29.02 3.65
C ASP A 626 -43.49 27.61 4.18
N GLN A 627 -43.86 26.59 3.41
CA GLN A 627 -43.55 25.18 3.70
C GLN A 627 -42.03 24.91 3.64
N GLN A 628 -41.31 25.71 2.85
CA GLN A 628 -39.87 25.63 2.77
C GLN A 628 -39.15 26.50 3.81
N MET A 629 -39.81 27.39 4.55
CA MET A 629 -39.11 28.21 5.54
C MET A 629 -38.96 27.45 6.86
N ILE A 630 -37.75 27.44 7.43
CA ILE A 630 -37.52 26.88 8.77
C ILE A 630 -38.19 27.81 9.78
N GLN A 631 -39.03 27.26 10.67
CA GLN A 631 -39.86 28.03 11.60
C GLN A 631 -39.06 29.03 12.44
N SER A 632 -37.89 28.64 12.96
CA SER A 632 -37.01 29.49 13.76
C SER A 632 -36.30 30.59 12.96
N GLN A 633 -36.31 30.51 11.62
CA GLN A 633 -35.72 31.49 10.70
C GLN A 633 -36.76 32.38 10.01
N LYS A 634 -38.08 32.09 10.15
CA LYS A 634 -39.16 32.88 9.53
C LYS A 634 -39.04 34.41 9.80
N PRO A 635 -38.72 34.88 11.03
CA PRO A 635 -38.57 36.32 11.28
C PRO A 635 -37.47 36.98 10.44
N MET A 636 -36.42 36.24 10.08
CA MET A 636 -35.29 36.75 9.27
C MET A 636 -35.64 36.97 7.79
N MET A 637 -36.73 36.36 7.31
CA MET A 637 -37.21 36.47 5.91
C MET A 637 -38.50 37.31 5.80
N LEU A 638 -39.08 37.73 6.92
CA LEU A 638 -40.36 38.44 6.97
C LEU A 638 -40.33 39.73 6.15
N GLN A 639 -39.23 40.50 6.20
CA GLN A 639 -39.11 41.74 5.44
C GLN A 639 -39.13 41.50 3.93
N SER A 640 -38.50 40.43 3.45
CA SER A 640 -38.46 40.05 2.04
C SER A 640 -39.81 39.47 1.57
N ALA A 641 -40.52 38.73 2.43
CA ALA A 641 -41.88 38.26 2.16
C ALA A 641 -42.89 39.42 2.08
N LEU A 642 -42.82 40.38 3.00
CA LEU A 642 -43.64 41.59 2.97
C LEU A 642 -43.35 42.46 1.73
N ALA A 643 -42.08 42.57 1.33
CA ALA A 643 -41.71 43.27 0.09
C ALA A 643 -42.29 42.60 -1.15
N PHE A 644 -42.35 41.26 -1.18
CA PHE A 644 -43.01 40.49 -2.24
C PHE A 644 -44.53 40.74 -2.27
N GLU A 645 -45.21 40.67 -1.11
CA GLU A 645 -46.64 40.97 -1.01
C GLU A 645 -46.98 42.42 -1.40
N GLN A 646 -46.13 43.37 -1.06
CA GLN A 646 -46.32 44.79 -1.42
C GLN A 646 -46.36 44.97 -2.95
N ILE A 647 -45.56 44.23 -3.71
CA ILE A 647 -45.59 44.30 -5.19
C ILE A 647 -46.95 43.83 -5.73
N ILE A 648 -47.57 42.82 -5.10
CA ILE A 648 -48.90 42.30 -5.47
C ILE A 648 -50.04 43.20 -4.96
N LYS A 649 -49.88 43.86 -3.80
CA LYS A 649 -50.89 44.78 -3.22
C LYS A 649 -50.87 46.16 -3.88
N HIS A 650 -49.71 46.66 -4.30
CA HIS A 650 -49.59 47.94 -5.02
C HIS A 650 -50.17 47.90 -6.44
N SER A 651 -50.42 46.71 -7.01
CA SER A 651 -51.23 46.57 -8.23
C SER A 651 -52.75 46.61 -7.97
N LYS A 652 -53.19 46.58 -6.70
CA LYS A 652 -54.60 46.69 -6.28
C LYS A 652 -55.00 48.08 -5.77
N ALA A 653 -54.08 48.88 -5.22
CA ALA A 653 -54.42 50.13 -4.51
C ALA A 653 -53.97 51.40 -5.26
N GLY A 654 -54.91 52.01 -5.99
CA GLY A 654 -54.78 53.37 -6.48
C GLY A 654 -56.14 54.05 -6.61
N SER A 655 -56.55 54.85 -5.62
CA SER A 655 -57.60 55.88 -5.77
C SER A 655 -57.11 57.08 -6.59
N GLY A 656 -56.26 56.83 -7.59
CA GLY A 656 -55.51 57.84 -8.33
C GLY A 656 -54.82 57.23 -9.55
N GLY A 657 -55.61 56.88 -10.57
CA GLY A 657 -55.18 56.89 -11.98
C GLY A 657 -53.97 56.06 -12.41
N LYS A 658 -53.59 54.98 -11.71
CA LYS A 658 -52.66 53.97 -12.26
C LYS A 658 -53.40 52.64 -12.47
N THR A 659 -53.40 52.22 -13.73
CA THR A 659 -54.16 51.12 -14.34
C THR A 659 -53.89 49.76 -13.68
N GLN A 660 -54.96 49.00 -13.45
CA GLN A 660 -54.93 47.56 -13.15
C GLN A 660 -54.21 46.85 -14.30
N ILE A 661 -53.22 46.00 -13.99
CA ILE A 661 -52.45 45.29 -15.01
C ILE A 661 -53.34 44.18 -15.59
N THR A 662 -53.62 44.27 -16.89
CA THR A 662 -54.48 43.34 -17.65
C THR A 662 -53.68 42.68 -18.78
N TRP A 663 -54.26 41.67 -19.44
CA TRP A 663 -53.62 40.99 -20.58
C TRP A 663 -53.49 41.90 -21.82
N ASP A 664 -54.20 43.03 -21.87
CA ASP A 664 -54.21 43.96 -23.01
C ASP A 664 -52.91 44.75 -23.21
N ASN A 665 -52.04 44.86 -22.19
CA ASN A 665 -50.78 45.62 -22.28
C ASN A 665 -49.53 44.74 -22.01
N PRO A 666 -48.93 44.13 -23.05
CA PRO A 666 -47.83 43.18 -22.87
C PRO A 666 -46.55 43.82 -22.32
N LYS A 667 -46.32 45.12 -22.53
CA LYS A 667 -45.10 45.81 -22.04
C LYS A 667 -45.16 46.06 -20.53
N GLU A 668 -46.31 46.48 -20.02
CA GLU A 668 -46.53 46.68 -18.58
C GLU A 668 -46.55 45.33 -17.83
N LEU A 669 -47.11 44.30 -18.46
CA LEU A 669 -47.10 42.93 -17.95
C LEU A 669 -45.67 42.38 -17.77
N GLU A 670 -44.81 42.56 -18.77
CA GLU A 670 -43.42 42.10 -18.69
C GLU A 670 -42.63 42.80 -17.57
N ALA A 671 -42.79 44.12 -17.44
CA ALA A 671 -42.15 44.91 -16.38
C ALA A 671 -42.63 44.50 -14.97
N TYR A 672 -43.91 44.13 -14.84
CA TYR A 672 -44.48 43.62 -13.60
C TYR A 672 -43.95 42.21 -13.27
N ILE A 673 -43.89 41.32 -14.26
CA ILE A 673 -43.31 39.97 -14.11
C ILE A 673 -41.86 40.06 -13.63
N GLN A 674 -41.04 40.94 -14.22
CA GLN A 674 -39.65 41.12 -13.81
C GLN A 674 -39.51 41.57 -12.36
N LYS A 675 -40.35 42.51 -11.89
CA LYS A 675 -40.36 42.94 -10.49
C LYS A 675 -40.75 41.82 -9.53
N LEU A 676 -41.77 41.03 -9.89
CA LEU A 676 -42.20 39.87 -9.12
C LEU A 676 -41.14 38.77 -9.06
N GLN A 677 -40.51 38.45 -10.19
CA GLN A 677 -39.43 37.46 -10.26
C GLN A 677 -38.23 37.89 -9.42
N ALA A 678 -37.79 39.15 -9.51
CA ALA A 678 -36.68 39.66 -8.72
C ALA A 678 -36.96 39.57 -7.20
N ALA A 679 -38.19 39.85 -6.77
CA ALA A 679 -38.59 39.70 -5.37
C ALA A 679 -38.66 38.21 -4.93
N ALA A 680 -39.18 37.32 -5.78
CA ALA A 680 -39.18 35.88 -5.53
C ALA A 680 -37.75 35.31 -5.42
N GLU A 681 -36.86 35.69 -6.35
CA GLU A 681 -35.46 35.27 -6.35
C GLU A 681 -34.72 35.75 -5.10
N ARG A 682 -34.94 36.99 -4.67
CA ARG A 682 -34.37 37.50 -3.42
C ARG A 682 -34.84 36.67 -2.22
N LEU A 683 -36.14 36.40 -2.09
CA LEU A 683 -36.67 35.58 -1.00
C LEU A 683 -36.13 34.14 -1.04
N SER A 684 -36.03 33.56 -2.24
CA SER A 684 -35.50 32.22 -2.48
C SER A 684 -34.02 32.11 -2.09
N THR A 685 -33.21 33.10 -2.49
CA THR A 685 -31.77 33.13 -2.18
C THR A 685 -31.52 33.30 -0.69
N GLU A 686 -32.27 34.17 -0.01
CA GLU A 686 -32.23 34.31 1.44
C GLU A 686 -32.62 33.00 2.14
N ASN A 687 -33.73 32.35 1.75
CA ASN A 687 -34.15 31.07 2.33
C ASN A 687 -33.12 29.95 2.11
N ARG A 688 -32.58 29.81 0.89
CA ARG A 688 -31.54 28.80 0.59
C ARG A 688 -30.29 29.01 1.43
N LYS A 689 -29.88 30.28 1.63
CA LYS A 689 -28.73 30.64 2.45
C LYS A 689 -28.94 30.30 3.92
N LEU A 690 -30.11 30.65 4.47
CA LEU A 690 -30.46 30.37 5.86
C LEU A 690 -30.59 28.87 6.12
N ARG A 691 -31.18 28.11 5.19
CA ARG A 691 -31.20 26.64 5.23
C ARG A 691 -29.80 26.05 5.23
N LYS A 692 -28.89 26.54 4.39
CA LYS A 692 -27.48 26.09 4.37
C LYS A 692 -26.80 26.32 5.72
N TRP A 693 -26.95 27.51 6.29
CA TRP A 693 -26.43 27.80 7.63
C TRP A 693 -27.06 26.90 8.70
N HIS A 694 -28.35 26.61 8.59
CA HIS A 694 -29.04 25.68 9.49
C HIS A 694 -28.43 24.26 9.40
N THR A 695 -28.25 23.72 8.20
CA THR A 695 -27.63 22.40 7.98
C THR A 695 -26.19 22.36 8.52
N ASN A 696 -25.39 23.39 8.24
CA ASN A 696 -24.03 23.47 8.78
C ASN A 696 -24.03 23.43 10.32
N PHE A 697 -24.99 24.12 10.97
CA PHE A 697 -25.09 24.11 12.43
C PHE A 697 -25.59 22.76 12.96
N ILE A 698 -26.47 22.06 12.24
CA ILE A 698 -26.86 20.67 12.57
C ILE A 698 -25.61 19.80 12.63
N GLU A 699 -24.81 19.80 11.56
CA GLU A 699 -23.60 18.98 11.46
C GLU A 699 -22.65 19.26 12.62
N LYS A 700 -22.44 20.54 12.95
CA LYS A 700 -21.56 20.94 14.06
C LYS A 700 -22.09 20.50 15.42
N VAL A 701 -23.38 20.67 15.70
CA VAL A 701 -23.95 20.23 16.99
C VAL A 701 -23.95 18.71 17.12
N VAL A 702 -24.23 17.96 16.05
CA VAL A 702 -24.14 16.50 16.06
C VAL A 702 -22.72 16.00 16.31
N VAL A 703 -21.70 16.67 15.74
CA VAL A 703 -20.30 16.36 16.04
C VAL A 703 -19.99 16.63 17.52
N LEU A 704 -20.44 17.76 18.06
CA LEU A 704 -20.28 18.09 19.48
C LEU A 704 -20.91 17.05 20.41
N MET A 705 -22.05 16.44 20.04
CA MET A 705 -22.66 15.35 20.83
C MET A 705 -21.75 14.13 21.04
N ASN A 706 -20.72 13.95 20.21
CA ASN A 706 -19.78 12.82 20.28
C ASN A 706 -18.39 13.21 20.82
N ILE A 707 -18.19 14.47 21.21
CA ILE A 707 -16.91 14.96 21.72
C ILE A 707 -16.93 14.89 23.24
N ASP A 708 -15.95 14.20 23.82
CA ASP A 708 -15.78 14.10 25.26
C ASP A 708 -15.51 15.49 25.87
N LEU A 709 -16.38 15.90 26.79
CA LEU A 709 -16.37 17.22 27.42
C LEU A 709 -15.13 17.44 28.33
N LEU A 710 -14.51 16.36 28.81
CA LEU A 710 -13.41 16.39 29.77
C LEU A 710 -12.04 16.30 29.08
N ARG A 711 -11.88 15.35 28.14
CA ARG A 711 -10.62 15.12 27.40
C ARG A 711 -10.43 16.09 26.23
N GLN A 712 -11.52 16.53 25.59
CA GLN A 712 -11.47 17.31 24.35
C GLN A 712 -12.16 18.68 24.48
N GLN A 713 -12.00 19.34 25.62
CA GLN A 713 -12.63 20.65 25.91
C GLN A 713 -12.33 21.72 24.85
N GLN A 714 -11.14 21.70 24.24
CA GLN A 714 -10.78 22.66 23.18
C GLN A 714 -11.67 22.51 21.93
N ARG A 715 -11.96 21.27 21.51
CA ARG A 715 -12.83 21.03 20.35
C ARG A 715 -14.26 21.50 20.60
N TRP A 716 -14.74 21.42 21.83
CA TRP A 716 -16.02 22.03 22.24
C TRP A 716 -16.01 23.55 22.11
N LYS A 717 -14.92 24.21 22.51
CA LYS A 717 -14.75 25.66 22.36
C LYS A 717 -14.68 26.07 20.88
N ASP A 718 -13.92 25.33 20.08
CA ASP A 718 -13.77 25.60 18.64
C ASP A 718 -15.12 25.44 17.91
N GLY A 719 -15.84 24.34 18.16
CA GLY A 719 -17.16 24.12 17.58
C GLY A 719 -18.18 25.18 17.99
N LEU A 720 -18.14 25.65 19.24
CA LEU A 720 -18.98 26.76 19.69
C LEU A 720 -18.59 28.09 19.03
N GLN A 721 -17.29 28.36 18.86
CA GLN A 721 -16.79 29.56 18.20
C GLN A 721 -17.17 29.60 16.72
N GLU A 722 -17.18 28.46 16.04
CA GLU A 722 -17.66 28.37 14.65
C GLU A 722 -19.15 28.73 14.53
N LEU A 723 -20.00 28.25 15.46
CA LEU A 723 -21.42 28.63 15.49
C LEU A 723 -21.58 30.14 15.69
N ARG A 724 -20.82 30.74 16.63
CA ARG A 724 -20.83 32.20 16.86
C ARG A 724 -20.36 32.99 15.64
N THR A 725 -19.30 32.52 14.98
CA THR A 725 -18.79 33.11 13.74
C THR A 725 -19.83 33.03 12.62
N GLY A 726 -20.62 31.97 12.57
CA GLY A 726 -21.73 31.85 11.62
C GLY A 726 -22.83 32.89 11.85
N PHE A 727 -23.19 33.16 13.10
CA PHE A 727 -24.12 34.26 13.42
C PHE A 727 -23.53 35.62 13.07
N ALA A 728 -22.27 35.90 13.42
CA ALA A 728 -21.61 37.15 13.07
C ALA A 728 -21.52 37.37 11.55
N SER A 729 -21.29 36.28 10.79
CA SER A 729 -21.32 36.34 9.32
C SER A 729 -22.70 36.74 8.79
N LEU A 730 -23.79 36.28 9.40
CA LEU A 730 -25.13 36.65 8.97
C LEU A 730 -25.46 38.11 9.34
N GLU A 731 -24.98 38.60 10.48
CA GLU A 731 -25.15 40.01 10.87
C GLU A 731 -24.45 40.96 9.88
N SER A 732 -23.21 40.62 9.47
CA SER A 732 -22.47 41.38 8.46
C SER A 732 -23.17 41.45 7.09
N GLN A 733 -24.10 40.52 6.83
CA GLN A 733 -24.85 40.41 5.58
C GLN A 733 -26.20 41.12 5.63
N GLY A 734 -26.49 41.86 6.71
CA GLY A 734 -27.67 42.71 6.82
C GLY A 734 -28.86 42.09 7.57
N PHE A 735 -28.72 40.88 8.12
CA PHE A 735 -29.74 40.31 9.01
C PHE A 735 -29.67 40.95 10.40
N LEU A 736 -30.79 41.43 10.93
CA LEU A 736 -30.80 42.14 12.21
C LEU A 736 -30.71 41.15 13.39
N PRO A 737 -29.97 41.48 14.47
CA PRO A 737 -29.85 40.60 15.64
C PRO A 737 -31.20 40.24 16.29
N ARG A 738 -32.17 41.17 16.25
CA ARG A 738 -33.53 40.96 16.76
C ARG A 738 -34.28 39.83 16.03
N ASP A 739 -34.06 39.70 14.72
CA ASP A 739 -34.73 38.71 13.88
C ASP A 739 -34.09 37.32 14.02
N MET A 740 -32.83 37.27 14.49
CA MET A 740 -32.12 36.02 14.79
C MET A 740 -32.46 35.42 16.16
N LYS A 741 -33.21 36.12 17.01
CA LYS A 741 -33.45 35.70 18.41
C LYS A 741 -34.05 34.29 18.50
N ALA A 742 -35.08 34.01 17.71
CA ALA A 742 -35.73 32.69 17.68
C ALA A 742 -34.77 31.58 17.22
N TRP A 743 -33.87 31.89 16.29
CA TRP A 743 -32.89 30.94 15.77
C TRP A 743 -31.73 30.70 16.75
N ARG A 744 -31.24 31.74 17.45
CA ARG A 744 -30.27 31.62 18.55
C ARG A 744 -30.82 30.76 19.68
N GLN A 745 -32.06 31.01 20.10
CA GLN A 745 -32.73 30.21 21.12
C GLN A 745 -32.85 28.74 20.69
N HIS A 746 -33.27 28.47 19.46
CA HIS A 746 -33.34 27.11 18.93
C HIS A 746 -31.98 26.38 19.05
N TRP A 747 -30.89 27.03 18.65
CA TRP A 747 -29.56 26.43 18.71
C TRP A 747 -29.01 26.29 20.13
N ASN A 748 -29.29 27.23 21.03
CA ASN A 748 -28.97 27.06 22.44
C ASN A 748 -29.65 25.82 23.03
N HIS A 749 -30.90 25.51 22.66
CA HIS A 749 -31.58 24.29 23.11
C HIS A 749 -30.96 23.01 22.51
N GLN A 750 -30.49 23.03 21.25
CA GLN A 750 -29.80 21.85 20.69
C GLN A 750 -28.42 21.65 21.33
N LEU A 751 -27.68 22.74 21.57
CA LEU A 751 -26.43 22.71 22.33
C LEU A 751 -26.66 22.23 23.77
N TYR A 752 -27.78 22.59 24.39
CA TYR A 752 -28.13 22.11 25.72
C TYR A 752 -28.23 20.59 25.73
N LYS A 753 -28.95 19.99 24.77
CA LYS A 753 -29.06 18.52 24.66
C LYS A 753 -27.71 17.85 24.44
N ALA A 754 -26.88 18.43 23.56
CA ALA A 754 -25.56 17.90 23.27
C ALA A 754 -24.65 17.95 24.49
N LEU A 755 -24.64 19.08 25.20
CA LEU A 755 -23.88 19.29 26.42
C LEU A 755 -24.40 18.40 27.55
N GLU A 756 -25.71 18.25 27.72
CA GLU A 756 -26.33 17.42 28.76
C GLU A 756 -25.97 15.94 28.59
N HIS A 757 -26.02 15.43 27.37
CA HIS A 757 -25.61 14.06 27.08
C HIS A 757 -24.15 13.81 27.44
N GLN A 758 -23.23 14.68 26.99
CA GLN A 758 -21.81 14.55 27.30
C GLN A 758 -21.51 14.82 28.78
N TYR A 759 -22.29 15.66 29.45
CA TYR A 759 -22.19 15.92 30.88
C TYR A 759 -22.60 14.68 31.69
N GLN A 760 -23.74 14.06 31.38
CA GLN A 760 -24.18 12.80 32.00
C GLN A 760 -23.15 11.70 31.81
N MET A 761 -22.65 11.52 30.58
CA MET A 761 -21.64 10.50 30.28
C MET A 761 -20.32 10.75 31.03
N GLY A 762 -19.90 12.01 31.11
CA GLY A 762 -18.72 12.38 31.88
C GLY A 762 -18.91 12.22 33.40
N LEU A 763 -20.12 12.37 33.95
CA LEU A 763 -20.40 12.07 35.37
C LEU A 763 -20.29 10.57 35.66
N GLU A 764 -20.77 9.70 34.76
CA GLU A 764 -20.70 8.25 34.95
C GLU A 764 -19.29 7.70 34.80
N ALA A 765 -18.51 8.21 33.84
CA ALA A 765 -17.17 7.73 33.50
C ALA A 765 -16.04 8.65 34.00
N LEU A 766 -16.31 9.50 35.00
CA LEU A 766 -15.37 10.54 35.43
C LEU A 766 -14.01 9.96 35.85
N ASN A 767 -14.02 8.93 36.69
CA ASN A 767 -12.81 8.29 37.21
C ASN A 767 -11.89 7.76 36.10
N GLU A 768 -12.47 7.28 34.99
CA GLU A 768 -11.74 6.65 33.88
C GLU A 768 -11.15 7.70 32.92
N ASN A 769 -11.80 8.86 32.83
CA ASN A 769 -11.49 9.88 31.84
C ASN A 769 -10.66 11.04 32.39
N LEU A 770 -10.54 11.17 33.71
CA LEU A 770 -9.70 12.19 34.36
C LEU A 770 -8.21 12.08 33.95
N PRO A 771 -7.51 13.23 33.87
CA PRO A 771 -6.07 13.24 33.63
C PRO A 771 -5.32 12.37 34.65
N GLU A 772 -4.34 11.62 34.17
CA GLU A 772 -3.58 10.68 35.01
C GLU A 772 -2.82 11.43 36.11
N ILE A 773 -3.01 11.00 37.36
CA ILE A 773 -2.30 11.50 38.54
C ILE A 773 -1.23 10.47 38.89
N ASN A 774 0.03 10.86 38.66
CA ASN A 774 1.18 10.03 39.02
C ASN A 774 1.50 10.17 40.51
N ILE A 775 1.71 9.03 41.16
CA ILE A 775 1.98 8.90 42.59
C ILE A 775 3.16 7.96 42.75
N ASP A 776 4.19 8.34 43.49
CA ASP A 776 5.26 7.43 43.88
C ASP A 776 4.92 6.80 45.23
N LEU A 777 4.97 5.48 45.32
CA LEU A 777 4.99 4.78 46.60
C LEU A 777 6.45 4.72 47.07
N THR A 778 6.74 5.28 48.24
CA THR A 778 8.09 5.38 48.79
C THR A 778 8.15 4.82 50.21
N TYR A 779 9.32 4.37 50.64
CA TYR A 779 9.59 3.97 52.03
C TYR A 779 10.51 5.00 52.70
N LYS A 780 10.02 5.69 53.72
CA LYS A 780 10.77 6.70 54.47
C LYS A 780 10.45 6.59 55.96
N GLN A 781 11.46 6.76 56.82
CA GLN A 781 11.32 6.70 58.28
C GLN A 781 10.58 5.45 58.78
N GLY A 782 10.84 4.29 58.18
CA GLY A 782 10.22 3.03 58.58
C GLY A 782 8.77 2.82 58.11
N ARG A 783 8.20 3.70 57.28
CA ARG A 783 6.79 3.62 56.83
C ARG A 783 6.65 3.80 55.32
N LEU A 784 5.64 3.15 54.74
CA LEU A 784 5.20 3.43 53.37
C LEU A 784 4.45 4.76 53.33
N GLN A 785 4.82 5.59 52.37
CA GLN A 785 4.22 6.90 52.15
C GLN A 785 3.99 7.10 50.66
N PHE A 786 2.79 7.56 50.31
CA PHE A 786 2.50 8.07 48.97
C PHE A 786 3.13 9.45 48.80
N LYS A 787 3.70 9.71 47.64
CA LYS A 787 4.23 11.01 47.24
C LYS A 787 3.63 11.40 45.89
N PRO A 788 2.79 12.46 45.79
CA PRO A 788 2.30 13.30 46.89
C PRO A 788 1.47 12.54 47.94
N PRO A 789 1.29 13.09 49.17
CA PRO A 789 0.49 12.46 50.22
C PRO A 789 -0.94 12.15 49.77
N PHE A 790 -1.54 11.15 50.41
CA PHE A 790 -2.87 10.65 50.06
C PHE A 790 -3.94 11.76 50.06
N GLU A 791 -3.86 12.68 51.02
CA GLU A 791 -4.76 13.83 51.15
C GLU A 791 -4.61 14.82 49.99
N GLU A 792 -3.39 15.03 49.49
CA GLU A 792 -3.12 15.91 48.37
C GLU A 792 -3.61 15.32 47.05
N VAL A 793 -3.41 14.01 46.85
CA VAL A 793 -3.98 13.27 45.72
C VAL A 793 -5.51 13.36 45.74
N ARG A 794 -6.13 13.18 46.91
CA ARG A 794 -7.57 13.30 47.11
C ARG A 794 -8.08 14.71 46.81
N ALA A 795 -7.39 15.74 47.30
CA ALA A 795 -7.71 17.13 47.02
C ALA A 795 -7.58 17.48 45.51
N ARG A 796 -6.55 16.96 44.84
CA ARG A 796 -6.34 17.17 43.40
C ARG A 796 -7.44 16.53 42.56
N TYR A 797 -7.84 15.30 42.89
CA TYR A 797 -8.94 14.61 42.25
C TYR A 797 -10.26 15.40 42.37
N TYR A 798 -10.65 15.79 43.60
CA TYR A 798 -11.90 16.53 43.80
C TYR A 798 -11.88 17.93 43.18
N ARG A 799 -10.70 18.54 43.01
CA ARG A 799 -10.56 19.80 42.27
C ARG A 799 -10.93 19.62 40.80
N GLU A 800 -10.44 18.57 40.14
CA GLU A 800 -10.78 18.29 38.74
C GLU A 800 -12.25 17.86 38.60
N MET A 801 -12.78 17.08 39.54
CA MET A 801 -14.21 16.75 39.59
C MET A 801 -15.09 18.01 39.72
N LYS A 802 -14.74 18.92 40.63
CA LYS A 802 -15.46 20.20 40.80
C LYS A 802 -15.38 21.05 39.54
N ARG A 803 -14.22 21.06 38.86
CA ARG A 803 -14.03 21.78 37.60
C ARG A 803 -14.97 21.24 36.53
N PHE A 804 -15.09 19.92 36.38
CA PHE A 804 -16.01 19.29 35.44
C PHE A 804 -17.48 19.61 35.75
N ILE A 805 -17.90 19.43 37.01
CA ILE A 805 -19.27 19.74 37.47
C ILE A 805 -19.64 21.20 37.21
N SER A 806 -18.67 22.11 37.23
CA SER A 806 -18.91 23.54 37.01
C SER A 806 -19.04 23.96 35.53
N ILE A 807 -18.77 23.06 34.57
CA ILE A 807 -18.79 23.40 33.13
C ILE A 807 -20.13 23.99 32.66
N PRO A 808 -21.30 23.40 32.98
CA PRO A 808 -22.59 23.95 32.55
C PRO A 808 -22.85 25.38 33.05
N ASN A 809 -22.32 25.75 34.22
CA ASN A 809 -22.49 27.09 34.80
C ASN A 809 -21.65 28.17 34.08
N GLN A 810 -20.56 27.76 33.44
CA GLN A 810 -19.66 28.64 32.69
C GLN A 810 -19.98 28.63 31.18
N PHE A 811 -20.84 27.73 30.72
CA PHE A 811 -21.21 27.62 29.31
C PHE A 811 -22.11 28.79 28.90
N ARG A 812 -21.75 29.49 27.82
CA ARG A 812 -22.43 30.70 27.34
C ARG A 812 -23.03 30.55 25.94
N GLY A 813 -23.29 29.31 25.49
CA GLY A 813 -23.98 29.02 24.21
C GLY A 813 -23.55 29.90 23.03
N VAL A 814 -24.50 30.21 22.15
CA VAL A 814 -24.28 31.04 20.96
C VAL A 814 -24.65 32.52 21.17
N SER A 815 -25.19 32.89 22.33
CA SER A 815 -25.50 34.28 22.70
C SER A 815 -24.42 34.80 23.66
N GLU A 816 -23.65 35.82 23.27
CA GLU A 816 -22.60 36.40 24.16
C GLU A 816 -23.17 37.32 25.25
N THR A 817 -24.36 37.89 25.04
CA THR A 817 -25.06 38.75 26.00
C THR A 817 -25.79 37.94 27.06
N GLU A 818 -25.87 38.48 28.29
CA GLU A 818 -26.46 37.91 29.52
C GLU A 818 -27.98 37.58 29.46
N GLU A 819 -28.46 36.97 28.38
CA GLU A 819 -29.78 36.33 28.37
C GLU A 819 -29.72 35.05 29.23
N GLU A 820 -30.79 34.81 30.01
CA GLU A 820 -30.92 33.70 30.97
C GLU A 820 -30.28 32.39 30.46
N SER A 821 -29.18 32.00 31.09
CA SER A 821 -28.40 30.83 30.68
C SER A 821 -29.14 29.55 31.01
N ILE A 822 -29.88 29.01 30.04
CA ILE A 822 -30.59 27.72 30.14
C ILE A 822 -29.70 26.55 30.60
N PHE A 823 -28.37 26.67 30.45
CA PHE A 823 -27.39 25.64 30.77
C PHE A 823 -27.13 25.45 32.28
N THR A 824 -27.39 26.45 33.13
CA THR A 824 -27.10 26.36 34.57
C THR A 824 -28.00 25.34 35.29
N ILE A 825 -29.26 25.23 34.86
CA ILE A 825 -30.28 24.30 35.38
C ILE A 825 -29.85 22.83 35.18
N MET A 826 -28.95 22.56 34.22
CA MET A 826 -28.42 21.21 33.95
C MET A 826 -27.73 20.60 35.17
N THR A 827 -27.04 21.42 35.97
CA THR A 827 -26.33 20.97 37.18
C THR A 827 -27.32 20.41 38.22
N GLU A 828 -28.46 21.07 38.40
CA GLU A 828 -29.52 20.66 39.34
C GLU A 828 -30.26 19.42 38.83
N ARG A 829 -30.61 19.38 37.55
CA ARG A 829 -31.33 18.24 36.94
C ARG A 829 -30.55 16.93 36.98
N ASN A 830 -29.22 17.00 36.89
CA ASN A 830 -28.34 15.85 36.86
C ASN A 830 -27.65 15.57 38.20
N ALA A 831 -28.14 16.16 39.30
CA ALA A 831 -27.53 16.05 40.63
C ALA A 831 -27.43 14.60 41.14
N ASN A 832 -28.34 13.71 40.73
CA ASN A 832 -28.27 12.28 41.07
C ASN A 832 -26.97 11.62 40.58
N GLY A 833 -26.39 12.09 39.47
CA GLY A 833 -25.10 11.60 38.96
C GLY A 833 -23.92 11.91 39.90
N PHE A 834 -24.05 12.94 40.76
CA PHE A 834 -23.01 13.25 41.74
C PHE A 834 -22.86 12.13 42.77
N LEU A 835 -23.96 11.52 43.22
CA LEU A 835 -23.90 10.41 44.17
C LEU A 835 -23.05 9.26 43.62
N THR A 836 -23.30 8.88 42.36
CA THR A 836 -22.50 7.87 41.65
C THR A 836 -21.02 8.27 41.56
N THR A 837 -20.76 9.53 41.21
CA THR A 837 -19.40 10.06 41.08
C THR A 837 -18.63 10.02 42.41
N PHE A 838 -19.26 10.46 43.51
CA PHE A 838 -18.66 10.44 44.84
C PHE A 838 -18.45 9.00 45.34
N ASN A 839 -19.41 8.09 45.14
CA ASN A 839 -19.26 6.69 45.51
C ASN A 839 -18.09 6.02 44.77
N LYS A 840 -17.97 6.24 43.45
CA LYS A 840 -16.84 5.75 42.66
C LYS A 840 -15.52 6.38 43.10
N ALA A 841 -15.52 7.65 43.51
CA ALA A 841 -14.33 8.30 44.06
C ALA A 841 -13.87 7.67 45.39
N GLU A 842 -14.80 7.38 46.31
CA GLU A 842 -14.46 6.68 47.56
C GLU A 842 -13.91 5.27 47.31
N ASP A 843 -14.50 4.54 46.36
CA ASP A 843 -13.98 3.23 45.95
C ASP A 843 -12.57 3.30 45.34
N LEU A 844 -12.32 4.30 44.49
CA LEU A 844 -11.00 4.58 43.92
C LEU A 844 -9.95 4.82 45.03
N PHE A 845 -10.27 5.64 46.04
CA PHE A 845 -9.37 5.92 47.15
C PHE A 845 -9.19 4.73 48.09
N ARG A 846 -10.21 3.87 48.26
CA ARG A 846 -10.07 2.59 48.96
C ARG A 846 -9.09 1.68 48.24
N ARG A 847 -9.23 1.49 46.93
CA ARG A 847 -8.30 0.70 46.11
C ARG A 847 -6.88 1.27 46.15
N LEU A 848 -6.71 2.60 46.13
CA LEU A 848 -5.39 3.24 46.29
C LEU A 848 -4.76 2.90 47.64
N ALA A 849 -5.52 2.96 48.74
CA ALA A 849 -5.01 2.63 50.06
C ALA A 849 -4.56 1.15 50.16
N GLU A 850 -5.30 0.25 49.52
CA GLU A 850 -5.01 -1.19 49.49
C GLU A 850 -3.69 -1.52 48.77
N VAL A 851 -3.24 -0.70 47.80
CA VAL A 851 -1.94 -0.89 47.12
C VAL A 851 -0.79 -0.96 48.12
N SER A 852 -0.82 -0.13 49.16
CA SER A 852 0.24 -0.12 50.18
C SER A 852 0.33 -1.44 50.94
N ASN A 853 -0.78 -2.19 51.08
CA ASN A 853 -0.81 -3.45 51.81
C ASN A 853 0.04 -4.54 51.13
N GLN A 854 0.11 -4.56 49.80
CA GLN A 854 0.90 -5.54 49.04
C GLN A 854 2.39 -5.48 49.37
N PHE A 855 2.89 -4.31 49.78
CA PHE A 855 4.30 -4.08 50.08
C PHE A 855 4.62 -4.10 51.57
N LYS A 856 3.61 -4.14 52.45
CA LYS A 856 3.81 -4.08 53.91
C LYS A 856 4.67 -5.23 54.44
N GLU A 857 4.47 -6.45 53.96
CA GLU A 857 5.23 -7.61 54.44
C GLU A 857 6.73 -7.53 54.08
N TRP A 858 7.06 -6.94 52.94
CA TRP A 858 8.43 -6.86 52.41
C TRP A 858 9.33 -5.88 53.14
N ILE A 859 8.74 -4.87 53.77
CA ILE A 859 9.45 -3.77 54.44
C ILE A 859 9.52 -3.93 55.97
N ILE A 860 8.90 -4.96 56.54
CA ILE A 860 8.93 -5.24 57.99
C ILE A 860 10.37 -5.39 58.47
N ILE A 861 11.22 -6.02 57.66
CA ILE A 861 12.65 -6.22 57.97
C ILE A 861 13.38 -4.88 58.17
N GLY A 862 12.95 -3.81 57.48
CA GLY A 862 13.52 -2.47 57.65
C GLY A 862 13.04 -1.72 58.91
N GLN A 863 12.09 -2.27 59.66
CA GLN A 863 11.55 -1.68 60.89
C GLN A 863 12.19 -2.25 62.17
N VAL A 864 13.06 -3.24 62.03
CA VAL A 864 13.72 -3.95 63.13
C VAL A 864 15.23 -3.86 63.00
N ASP A 865 15.94 -3.93 64.12
CA ASP A 865 17.40 -3.96 64.14
C ASP A 865 17.91 -5.35 63.72
N MET A 866 18.36 -5.43 62.46
CA MET A 866 18.83 -6.66 61.83
C MET A 866 20.05 -7.26 62.53
N GLU A 867 20.95 -6.45 63.09
CA GLU A 867 22.18 -6.94 63.73
C GLU A 867 21.84 -7.66 65.04
N THR A 868 21.00 -7.05 65.88
CA THR A 868 20.58 -7.66 67.15
C THR A 868 19.75 -8.94 66.97
N LEU A 869 18.95 -9.02 65.90
CA LEU A 869 18.18 -10.22 65.54
C LEU A 869 19.10 -11.37 65.12
N VAL A 870 20.08 -11.06 64.29
CA VAL A 870 21.07 -12.02 63.78
C VAL A 870 21.95 -12.55 64.91
N GLU A 871 22.39 -11.70 65.84
CA GLU A 871 23.21 -12.10 67.00
C GLU A 871 22.44 -12.96 68.02
N LYS A 872 21.14 -12.73 68.20
CA LYS A 872 20.32 -13.51 69.15
C LYS A 872 19.87 -14.87 68.64
N HIS A 873 19.65 -15.00 67.33
CA HIS A 873 18.97 -16.17 66.76
C HIS A 873 19.86 -17.07 65.89
N LEU A 874 21.11 -16.67 65.57
CA LEU A 874 22.04 -17.51 64.81
C LEU A 874 23.19 -17.97 65.70
N SER A 875 23.28 -19.28 65.92
CA SER A 875 24.37 -19.90 66.69
C SER A 875 25.03 -21.07 65.95
N SER A 876 24.24 -21.84 65.20
CA SER A 876 24.72 -22.99 64.42
C SER A 876 24.87 -22.68 62.93
N GLU A 877 25.79 -23.34 62.23
CA GLU A 877 26.02 -23.20 60.79
C GLU A 877 24.72 -23.31 59.96
N GLN A 878 23.84 -24.24 60.33
CA GLN A 878 22.57 -24.49 59.63
C GLN A 878 21.63 -23.29 59.67
N ASP A 879 21.71 -22.46 60.71
CA ASP A 879 20.87 -21.28 60.85
C ASP A 879 21.26 -20.24 59.79
N TRP A 880 22.56 -19.99 59.58
CA TRP A 880 23.03 -19.13 58.48
C TRP A 880 22.66 -19.72 57.12
N GLU A 881 22.86 -21.02 56.90
CA GLU A 881 22.56 -21.66 55.61
C GLU A 881 21.07 -21.56 55.23
N LYS A 882 20.16 -21.83 56.17
CA LYS A 882 18.71 -21.69 55.96
C LYS A 882 18.32 -20.26 55.63
N ASN A 883 18.87 -19.28 56.36
CA ASN A 883 18.56 -17.86 56.14
C ASN A 883 19.12 -17.34 54.80
N PHE A 884 20.33 -17.75 54.39
CA PHE A 884 20.86 -17.44 53.05
C PHE A 884 20.01 -18.05 51.92
N LYS A 885 19.53 -19.30 52.08
CA LYS A 885 18.61 -19.92 51.10
C LYS A 885 17.26 -19.21 51.04
N ALA A 886 16.70 -18.83 52.18
CA ALA A 886 15.43 -18.10 52.27
C ALA A 886 15.54 -16.71 51.61
N LEU A 887 16.63 -15.97 51.86
CA LEU A 887 16.89 -14.67 51.22
C LEU A 887 17.01 -14.78 49.70
N LYS A 888 17.70 -15.81 49.20
CA LYS A 888 17.80 -16.08 47.76
C LYS A 888 16.44 -16.38 47.13
N GLY A 889 15.55 -17.07 47.85
CA GLY A 889 14.15 -17.29 47.45
C GLY A 889 13.37 -15.98 47.40
N LYS A 890 13.47 -15.17 48.46
CA LYS A 890 12.79 -13.86 48.56
C LYS A 890 13.28 -12.85 47.51
N GLY A 891 14.58 -12.82 47.18
CA GLY A 891 15.11 -11.98 46.11
C GLY A 891 14.47 -12.27 44.74
N LYS A 892 14.23 -13.54 44.41
CA LYS A 892 13.51 -13.92 43.16
C LYS A 892 12.04 -13.54 43.17
N GLU A 893 11.40 -13.51 44.34
CA GLU A 893 10.00 -13.08 44.47
C GLU A 893 9.85 -11.56 44.31
N VAL A 894 10.84 -10.76 44.75
CA VAL A 894 10.83 -9.29 44.57
C VAL A 894 10.82 -8.91 43.10
N GLU A 895 11.56 -9.61 42.23
CA GLU A 895 11.54 -9.34 40.79
C GLU A 895 10.13 -9.41 40.19
N ARG A 896 9.25 -10.26 40.74
CA ARG A 896 7.86 -10.44 40.28
C ARG A 896 6.90 -9.34 40.76
N LEU A 897 7.29 -8.49 41.71
CA LEU A 897 6.45 -7.38 42.16
C LEU A 897 6.23 -6.36 41.03
N PRO A 898 5.03 -5.80 40.83
CA PRO A 898 4.76 -4.86 39.76
C PRO A 898 5.52 -3.54 39.96
N SER A 899 6.11 -3.01 38.89
CA SER A 899 6.80 -1.71 38.89
C SER A 899 5.85 -0.52 38.90
N THR A 900 4.65 -0.69 38.33
CA THR A 900 3.60 0.32 38.26
C THR A 900 2.24 -0.33 38.43
N ILE A 901 1.36 0.26 39.25
CA ILE A 901 -0.02 -0.17 39.44
C ILE A 901 -0.94 0.96 39.00
N LYS A 902 -1.81 0.69 38.00
CA LYS A 902 -2.80 1.65 37.51
C LYS A 902 -4.17 1.36 38.12
N ILE A 903 -4.79 2.39 38.72
CA ILE A 903 -6.14 2.37 39.27
C ILE A 903 -6.90 3.54 38.66
N ASP A 904 -7.68 3.27 37.61
CA ASP A 904 -8.39 4.27 36.81
C ASP A 904 -7.46 5.45 36.42
N CYS A 905 -7.72 6.66 36.92
CA CYS A 905 -6.89 7.85 36.68
C CYS A 905 -5.65 7.97 37.58
N LEU A 906 -5.36 7.02 38.47
CA LEU A 906 -4.20 7.05 39.37
C LEU A 906 -3.13 6.06 38.91
N ILE A 907 -1.90 6.51 38.78
CA ILE A 907 -0.75 5.65 38.44
C ILE A 907 0.21 5.66 39.62
N VAL A 908 0.32 4.51 40.28
CA VAL A 908 1.25 4.31 41.40
C VAL A 908 2.55 3.70 40.89
N ASN A 909 3.64 4.45 40.94
CA ASN A 909 4.98 3.98 40.69
C ASN A 909 5.53 3.29 41.94
N CYS A 910 5.78 1.99 41.83
CA CYS A 910 6.24 1.13 42.92
C CYS A 910 7.75 0.90 42.91
N ASN A 911 8.45 1.34 41.86
CA ASN A 911 9.91 1.17 41.73
C ASN A 911 10.69 1.71 42.94
N PRO A 912 10.38 2.88 43.53
CA PRO A 912 11.12 3.37 44.68
C PRO A 912 11.04 2.44 45.90
N VAL A 913 9.88 1.79 46.13
CA VAL A 913 9.75 0.77 47.19
C VAL A 913 10.45 -0.52 46.81
N LYS A 914 10.38 -0.92 45.53
CA LYS A 914 11.04 -2.13 45.04
C LYS A 914 12.55 -2.06 45.25
N THR A 915 13.18 -0.93 44.88
CA THR A 915 14.60 -0.66 45.15
C THR A 915 14.92 -0.70 46.64
N VAL A 916 14.06 -0.12 47.50
CA VAL A 916 14.27 -0.20 48.95
C VAL A 916 14.17 -1.63 49.48
N ILE A 917 13.26 -2.46 48.95
CA ILE A 917 13.15 -3.86 49.33
C ILE A 917 14.43 -4.62 48.91
N ASP A 918 14.93 -4.40 47.70
CA ASP A 918 16.20 -4.98 47.24
C ASP A 918 17.36 -4.53 48.14
N ASP A 919 17.44 -3.25 48.49
CA ASP A 919 18.44 -2.72 49.43
C ASP A 919 18.32 -3.35 50.83
N LEU A 920 17.09 -3.60 51.32
CA LEU A 920 16.86 -4.25 52.62
C LEU A 920 17.27 -5.72 52.59
N ILE A 921 16.98 -6.44 51.51
CA ILE A 921 17.43 -7.83 51.31
C ILE A 921 18.96 -7.88 51.25
N GLN A 922 19.58 -6.96 50.51
CA GLN A 922 21.04 -6.88 50.43
C GLN A 922 21.67 -6.53 51.78
N LYS A 923 21.10 -5.57 52.52
CA LYS A 923 21.58 -5.24 53.88
C LYS A 923 21.49 -6.43 54.81
N LEU A 924 20.38 -7.17 54.81
CA LEU A 924 20.25 -8.37 55.64
C LEU A 924 21.26 -9.45 55.22
N TYR A 925 21.48 -9.61 53.91
CA TYR A 925 22.52 -10.50 53.38
C TYR A 925 23.91 -10.10 53.89
N ASP A 926 24.27 -8.82 53.82
CA ASP A 926 25.56 -8.29 54.28
C ASP A 926 25.72 -8.48 55.80
N VAL A 927 24.66 -8.23 56.59
CA VAL A 927 24.66 -8.46 58.04
C VAL A 927 24.87 -9.95 58.37
N LEU A 928 24.26 -10.87 57.61
CA LEU A 928 24.50 -12.31 57.76
C LEU A 928 25.93 -12.72 57.40
N VAL A 929 26.49 -12.13 56.34
CA VAL A 929 27.89 -12.36 55.94
C VAL A 929 28.85 -11.85 57.03
N LEU A 930 28.60 -10.64 57.54
CA LEU A 930 29.41 -10.03 58.60
C LEU A 930 29.29 -10.80 59.92
N SER A 931 28.10 -11.25 60.31
CA SER A 931 27.91 -12.04 61.54
C SER A 931 28.58 -13.41 61.45
N LEU A 932 28.48 -14.08 60.30
CA LEU A 932 29.19 -15.34 60.05
C LEU A 932 30.71 -15.13 60.12
N ARG A 933 31.22 -14.05 59.51
CA ARG A 933 32.65 -13.68 59.59
C ARG A 933 33.09 -13.41 61.03
N LYS A 934 32.33 -12.62 61.79
CA LYS A 934 32.61 -12.32 63.20
C LYS A 934 32.62 -13.61 64.05
N SER A 935 31.65 -14.50 63.83
CA SER A 935 31.60 -15.80 64.53
C SER A 935 32.84 -16.64 64.24
N ILE A 936 33.26 -16.75 62.97
CA ILE A 936 34.47 -17.48 62.60
C ILE A 936 35.73 -16.83 63.19
N GLN A 937 35.82 -15.49 63.19
CA GLN A 937 36.94 -14.75 63.77
C GLN A 937 37.04 -14.91 65.29
N ALA A 938 35.91 -15.01 65.99
CA ALA A 938 35.88 -15.31 67.43
C ALA A 938 36.48 -16.70 67.70
N HIS A 939 35.98 -17.74 67.00
CA HIS A 939 36.56 -19.09 67.10
C HIS A 939 38.04 -19.12 66.75
N LEU A 940 38.46 -18.41 65.70
CA LEU A 940 39.88 -18.28 65.32
C LEU A 940 40.74 -17.64 66.43
N HIS A 941 40.24 -16.60 67.09
CA HIS A 941 40.95 -15.93 68.17
C HIS A 941 41.14 -16.86 69.37
N ASP A 942 40.07 -17.53 69.80
CA ASP A 942 40.07 -18.44 70.94
C ASP A 942 41.05 -19.61 70.71
N ILE A 943 40.98 -20.24 69.54
CA ILE A 943 41.89 -21.35 69.19
C ILE A 943 43.34 -20.84 69.02
N SER A 944 43.56 -19.66 68.43
CA SER A 944 44.90 -19.11 68.25
C SER A 944 45.56 -18.76 69.58
N SER A 945 44.81 -18.20 70.53
CA SER A 945 45.31 -17.94 71.89
C SER A 945 45.72 -19.24 72.55
N PHE A 946 44.86 -20.26 72.53
CA PHE A 946 45.18 -21.58 73.08
C PHE A 946 46.43 -22.19 72.44
N LEU A 947 46.53 -22.19 71.10
CA LEU A 947 47.66 -22.77 70.40
C LEU A 947 48.97 -22.04 70.72
N THR A 948 48.95 -20.72 70.83
CA THR A 948 50.15 -19.93 71.15
C THR A 948 50.62 -20.24 72.57
N ASP A 949 49.70 -20.17 73.55
CA ASP A 949 50.01 -20.45 74.95
C ASP A 949 50.49 -21.90 75.15
N ALA A 950 49.87 -22.85 74.46
CA ALA A 950 50.21 -24.27 74.54
C ALA A 950 51.56 -24.58 73.87
N MET A 951 51.84 -23.99 72.71
CA MET A 951 53.14 -24.17 72.05
C MET A 951 54.29 -23.52 72.83
N GLU A 952 54.08 -22.37 73.50
CA GLU A 952 55.08 -21.76 74.38
C GLU A 952 55.40 -22.65 75.59
N ALA A 953 54.38 -23.26 76.20
CA ALA A 953 54.57 -24.18 77.31
C ALA A 953 55.42 -25.41 76.92
N LEU A 954 55.28 -25.94 75.70
CA LEU A 954 55.99 -27.12 75.20
C LEU A 954 57.42 -26.86 74.69
N ILE A 955 57.94 -25.64 74.79
CA ILE A 955 59.33 -25.32 74.38
C ILE A 955 60.30 -25.47 75.56
N VAL A 956 59.81 -25.39 76.80
CA VAL A 956 60.63 -25.39 78.01
C VAL A 956 61.26 -26.77 78.21
N ARG A 957 62.60 -26.82 78.37
CA ARG A 957 63.33 -28.07 78.62
C ARG A 957 63.66 -28.19 80.10
N PRO A 958 63.06 -29.13 80.84
CA PRO A 958 63.38 -29.31 82.26
C PRO A 958 64.79 -29.88 82.43
N GLN A 959 65.54 -29.32 83.38
CA GLN A 959 66.93 -29.67 83.69
C GLN A 959 67.04 -30.42 85.03
N THR A 960 65.97 -30.42 85.84
CA THR A 960 65.92 -31.04 87.15
C THR A 960 64.70 -31.96 87.27
N VAL A 961 64.73 -32.87 88.24
CA VAL A 961 63.65 -33.84 88.46
C VAL A 961 62.34 -33.14 88.87
N ASP A 962 62.41 -32.07 89.66
CA ASP A 962 61.24 -31.27 90.06
C ASP A 962 60.64 -30.52 88.86
N GLU A 963 61.47 -30.00 87.96
CA GLU A 963 61.02 -29.37 86.71
C GLU A 963 60.35 -30.38 85.76
N ILE A 964 60.79 -31.64 85.71
CA ILE A 964 60.12 -32.71 84.94
C ILE A 964 58.72 -33.00 85.49
N GLY A 965 58.53 -32.91 86.81
CA GLY A 965 57.22 -33.12 87.45
C GLY A 965 56.21 -32.02 87.09
N GLU A 966 56.61 -30.75 87.19
CA GLU A 966 55.74 -29.61 86.82
C GLU A 966 55.41 -29.59 85.32
N ASP A 967 56.37 -29.94 84.47
CA ASP A 967 56.22 -29.95 83.03
C ASP A 967 55.25 -31.05 82.54
N ASN A 968 55.31 -32.25 83.14
CA ASN A 968 54.33 -33.31 82.88
C ASN A 968 52.90 -32.93 83.30
N LEU A 969 52.73 -32.15 84.37
CA LEU A 969 51.43 -31.69 84.85
C LEU A 969 50.82 -30.66 83.88
N LYS A 970 51.65 -29.75 83.36
CA LYS A 970 51.26 -28.82 82.28
C LYS A 970 50.88 -29.57 81.00
N TYR A 971 51.64 -30.59 80.60
CA TYR A 971 51.33 -31.44 79.45
C TYR A 971 49.97 -32.15 79.61
N GLY A 972 49.66 -32.69 80.79
CA GLY A 972 48.37 -33.33 81.08
C GLY A 972 47.18 -32.38 80.89
N ASN A 973 47.28 -31.14 81.39
CA ASN A 973 46.23 -30.13 81.22
C ASN A 973 46.01 -29.72 79.75
N LEU A 974 47.08 -29.66 78.96
CA LEU A 974 47.00 -29.38 77.52
C LEU A 974 46.33 -30.53 76.76
N GLN A 975 46.58 -31.78 77.16
CA GLN A 975 46.00 -32.97 76.56
C GLN A 975 44.47 -33.07 76.78
N GLU A 976 43.97 -32.66 77.96
CA GLU A 976 42.51 -32.65 78.24
C GLU A 976 41.77 -31.58 77.42
N LYS A 977 42.32 -30.36 77.34
CA LYS A 977 41.71 -29.25 76.58
C LYS A 977 41.76 -29.46 75.06
N LYS A 978 42.66 -30.32 74.57
CA LYS A 978 42.82 -30.62 73.14
C LYS A 978 41.51 -31.04 72.46
N ALA A 979 40.71 -31.90 73.11
CA ALA A 979 39.47 -32.41 72.51
C ALA A 979 38.39 -31.33 72.33
N GLU A 980 38.27 -30.41 73.29
CA GLU A 980 37.29 -29.32 73.26
C GLU A 980 37.64 -28.29 72.17
N ILE A 981 38.91 -27.88 72.11
CA ILE A 981 39.38 -26.89 71.12
C ILE A 981 39.34 -27.45 69.69
N PHE A 982 39.52 -28.77 69.51
CA PHE A 982 39.39 -29.41 68.20
C PHE A 982 37.95 -29.34 67.66
N LEU A 983 36.93 -29.47 68.51
CA LEU A 983 35.53 -29.31 68.10
C LEU A 983 35.25 -27.88 67.63
N GLN A 984 35.80 -26.88 68.34
CA GLN A 984 35.70 -25.48 67.92
C GLN A 984 36.39 -25.23 66.56
N LEU A 985 37.54 -25.87 66.32
CA LEU A 985 38.22 -25.82 65.03
C LEU A 985 37.36 -26.38 63.88
N GLN A 986 36.69 -27.52 64.11
CA GLN A 986 35.82 -28.14 63.12
C GLN A 986 34.57 -27.28 62.84
N GLU A 987 33.98 -26.66 63.87
CA GLU A 987 32.89 -25.70 63.70
C GLU A 987 33.33 -24.45 62.91
N ALA A 988 34.52 -23.92 63.20
CA ALA A 988 35.09 -22.80 62.46
C ALA A 988 35.36 -23.14 60.99
N GLU A 989 35.88 -24.35 60.70
CA GLU A 989 36.11 -24.86 59.35
C GLU A 989 34.79 -25.00 58.56
N ASN A 990 33.74 -25.54 59.16
CA ASN A 990 32.44 -25.70 58.50
C ASN A 990 31.76 -24.35 58.25
N LYS A 991 31.76 -23.46 59.26
CA LYS A 991 31.30 -22.06 59.09
C LYS A 991 32.10 -21.35 57.98
N ASN A 992 33.41 -21.60 57.85
CA ASN A 992 34.24 -21.02 56.79
C ASN A 992 33.97 -21.61 55.40
N LYS A 993 33.57 -22.88 55.28
CA LYS A 993 33.09 -23.47 54.01
C LYS A 993 31.81 -22.78 53.56
N LEU A 994 30.86 -22.58 54.47
CA LEU A 994 29.65 -21.81 54.18
C LEU A 994 30.00 -20.36 53.80
N PHE A 995 30.87 -19.69 54.56
CA PHE A 995 31.34 -18.33 54.30
C PHE A 995 31.98 -18.19 52.92
N ARG A 996 32.85 -19.13 52.52
CA ARG A 996 33.46 -19.16 51.18
C ARG A 996 32.43 -19.30 50.06
N THR A 997 31.35 -20.05 50.30
CA THR A 997 30.26 -20.26 49.33
C THR A 997 29.40 -19.00 49.15
N VAL A 998 29.17 -18.22 50.22
CA VAL A 998 28.29 -17.04 50.18
C VAL A 998 29.06 -15.74 49.90
N ALA A 999 30.22 -15.54 50.51
CA ALA A 999 31.00 -14.30 50.41
C ALA A 999 32.11 -14.34 49.34
N GLY A 1000 32.32 -15.49 48.68
CA GLY A 1000 33.31 -15.65 47.61
C GLY A 1000 34.78 -15.65 48.04
N GLY A 1001 35.07 -15.41 49.32
CA GLY A 1001 36.41 -15.49 49.92
C GLY A 1001 36.32 -16.19 51.28
N GLY A 1002 37.15 -17.21 51.50
CA GLY A 1002 37.29 -17.83 52.82
C GLY A 1002 38.28 -17.05 53.69
N LEU A 1003 38.25 -17.27 54.99
CA LEU A 1003 39.33 -16.81 55.87
C LEU A 1003 40.51 -17.78 55.74
N ASP A 1004 41.57 -17.35 55.05
CA ASP A 1004 42.81 -18.12 54.86
C ASP A 1004 43.60 -18.30 56.17
N THR A 1005 43.26 -17.50 57.19
CA THR A 1005 43.78 -17.68 58.56
C THR A 1005 43.41 -19.02 59.15
N ILE A 1006 42.31 -19.66 58.71
CA ILE A 1006 41.95 -21.02 59.17
C ILE A 1006 42.94 -22.06 58.67
N SER A 1007 43.44 -21.96 57.43
CA SER A 1007 44.49 -22.87 56.96
C SER A 1007 45.79 -22.70 57.74
N ASN A 1008 46.16 -21.46 58.08
CA ASN A 1008 47.32 -21.19 58.92
C ASN A 1008 47.14 -21.76 60.33
N LEU A 1009 45.94 -21.61 60.89
CA LEU A 1009 45.62 -22.08 62.22
C LEU A 1009 45.51 -23.62 62.28
N ARG A 1010 45.07 -24.26 61.19
CA ARG A 1010 45.16 -25.72 61.01
C ARG A 1010 46.61 -26.18 60.96
N ALA A 1011 47.47 -25.50 60.21
CA ALA A 1011 48.90 -25.80 60.19
C ALA A 1011 49.56 -25.58 61.57
N MET A 1012 49.13 -24.57 62.35
CA MET A 1012 49.57 -24.37 63.73
C MET A 1012 49.04 -25.47 64.65
N TRP A 1013 47.81 -25.96 64.46
CA TRP A 1013 47.27 -27.11 65.18
C TRP A 1013 48.08 -28.38 64.90
N ASP A 1014 48.35 -28.69 63.63
CA ASP A 1014 49.16 -29.85 63.25
C ASP A 1014 50.58 -29.73 63.82
N LYS A 1015 51.16 -28.52 63.85
CA LYS A 1015 52.45 -28.23 64.51
C LYS A 1015 52.39 -28.40 66.02
N PHE A 1016 51.30 -27.98 66.68
CA PHE A 1016 51.09 -28.20 68.11
C PHE A 1016 50.98 -29.69 68.45
N GLU A 1017 50.28 -30.49 67.63
CA GLU A 1017 50.23 -31.94 67.81
C GLU A 1017 51.62 -32.57 67.69
N LEU A 1018 52.38 -32.20 66.66
CA LEU A 1018 53.77 -32.64 66.50
C LEU A 1018 54.66 -32.18 67.67
N MET A 1019 54.46 -30.98 68.20
CA MET A 1019 55.20 -30.48 69.37
C MET A 1019 54.84 -31.23 70.65
N MET A 1020 53.57 -31.59 70.87
CA MET A 1020 53.17 -32.45 72.00
C MET A 1020 53.89 -33.81 71.93
N GLU A 1021 53.89 -34.45 70.76
CA GLU A 1021 54.58 -35.73 70.54
C GLU A 1021 56.10 -35.60 70.72
N SER A 1022 56.70 -34.56 70.14
CA SER A 1022 58.14 -34.28 70.25
C SER A 1022 58.56 -33.93 71.68
N HIS A 1023 57.73 -33.19 72.42
CA HIS A 1023 58.00 -32.80 73.80
C HIS A 1023 58.02 -34.02 74.72
N GLN A 1024 57.06 -34.94 74.55
CA GLN A 1024 57.05 -36.20 75.28
C GLN A 1024 58.27 -37.09 74.97
N LEU A 1025 58.78 -37.03 73.73
CA LEU A 1025 60.00 -37.73 73.32
C LEU A 1025 61.26 -37.07 73.90
N MET A 1026 61.31 -35.74 73.91
CA MET A 1026 62.38 -34.93 74.53
C MET A 1026 62.48 -35.19 76.04
N ILE A 1027 61.36 -35.31 76.75
CA ILE A 1027 61.35 -35.66 78.18
C ILE A 1027 61.95 -37.05 78.41
N LYS A 1028 61.61 -38.04 77.56
CA LYS A 1028 62.22 -39.37 77.63
C LYS A 1028 63.73 -39.34 77.36
N GLU A 1029 64.18 -38.56 76.38
CA GLU A 1029 65.61 -38.39 76.10
C GLU A 1029 66.36 -37.70 77.25
N GLN A 1030 65.77 -36.66 77.87
CA GLN A 1030 66.38 -35.98 79.01
C GLN A 1030 66.55 -36.90 80.23
N ILE A 1031 65.54 -37.74 80.51
CA ILE A 1031 65.66 -38.77 81.55
C ILE A 1031 66.84 -39.70 81.27
N GLU A 1032 67.07 -40.06 80.01
CA GLU A 1032 68.15 -40.98 79.61
C GLU A 1032 69.54 -40.32 79.62
N VAL A 1033 69.63 -39.02 79.28
CA VAL A 1033 70.85 -38.22 79.45
C VAL A 1033 71.22 -38.12 80.93
N MET A 1034 70.25 -37.92 81.82
CA MET A 1034 70.48 -37.88 83.26
C MET A 1034 70.98 -39.24 83.80
N LYS A 1035 70.44 -40.37 83.32
CA LYS A 1035 70.97 -41.71 83.62
C LYS A 1035 72.42 -41.90 83.15
N GLY A 1036 72.74 -41.46 81.93
CA GLY A 1036 74.09 -41.53 81.37
C GLY A 1036 75.12 -40.75 82.19
N ASN A 1037 74.75 -39.58 82.69
CA ASN A 1037 75.61 -38.77 83.56
C ASN A 1037 75.91 -39.46 84.89
N VAL A 1038 74.93 -40.13 85.51
CA VAL A 1038 75.13 -40.91 86.74
C VAL A 1038 76.08 -42.10 86.50
N MET A 1039 75.88 -42.86 85.42
CA MET A 1039 76.76 -43.99 85.04
C MET A 1039 78.20 -43.56 84.74
N SER A 1040 78.41 -42.38 84.15
CA SER A 1040 79.77 -41.87 83.91
C SER A 1040 80.54 -41.61 85.20
N ARG A 1041 79.87 -41.07 86.23
CA ARG A 1041 80.46 -40.80 87.55
C ARG A 1041 80.80 -42.09 88.30
N VAL A 1042 80.00 -43.15 88.12
CA VAL A 1042 80.29 -44.50 88.63
C VAL A 1042 81.57 -45.09 88.02
N ASN A 1043 81.74 -44.99 86.70
CA ASN A 1043 82.93 -45.52 86.01
C ASN A 1043 84.22 -44.80 86.42
N VAL A 1044 84.16 -43.49 86.62
CA VAL A 1044 85.31 -42.71 87.12
C VAL A 1044 85.74 -43.21 88.50
N TYR A 1045 84.79 -43.44 89.39
CA TYR A 1045 85.07 -43.95 90.73
C TYR A 1045 85.76 -45.33 90.73
N LEU A 1046 85.29 -46.27 89.90
CA LEU A 1046 85.91 -47.61 89.79
C LEU A 1046 87.35 -47.54 89.27
N GLN A 1047 87.66 -46.64 88.33
CA GLN A 1047 89.02 -46.44 87.84
C GLN A 1047 89.96 -45.85 88.89
N GLU A 1048 89.48 -44.92 89.72
CA GLU A 1048 90.30 -44.35 90.80
C GLU A 1048 90.62 -45.40 91.88
N LEU A 1049 89.67 -46.28 92.17
CA LEU A 1049 89.82 -47.39 93.11
C LEU A 1049 90.87 -48.41 92.64
N GLU A 1050 90.90 -48.77 91.36
CA GLU A 1050 91.94 -49.65 90.79
C GLU A 1050 93.33 -49.02 90.82
N LYS A 1051 93.43 -47.73 90.46
CA LYS A 1051 94.70 -46.99 90.54
C LYS A 1051 95.22 -46.87 91.97
N PHE A 1052 94.32 -46.76 92.94
CA PHE A 1052 94.70 -46.76 94.35
C PHE A 1052 95.23 -48.12 94.80
N LYS A 1053 94.56 -49.23 94.44
CA LYS A 1053 94.99 -50.60 94.76
C LYS A 1053 96.40 -50.91 94.27
N VAL A 1054 96.69 -50.60 93.01
CA VAL A 1054 98.03 -50.85 92.41
C VAL A 1054 99.13 -50.06 93.13
N ARG A 1055 98.83 -48.80 93.54
CA ARG A 1055 99.78 -47.98 94.29
C ARG A 1055 100.04 -48.52 95.69
N TRP A 1056 99.02 -49.08 96.35
CA TRP A 1056 99.15 -49.68 97.68
C TRP A 1056 100.02 -50.94 97.66
N ASP A 1057 99.77 -51.86 96.71
CA ASP A 1057 100.48 -53.14 96.63
C ASP A 1057 102.00 -52.97 96.36
N GLN A 1058 102.42 -51.85 95.74
CA GLN A 1058 103.84 -51.55 95.47
C GLN A 1058 104.60 -50.93 96.66
N LEU A 1059 103.90 -50.26 97.58
CA LEU A 1059 104.52 -49.45 98.65
C LEU A 1059 104.50 -50.14 100.02
N LYS A 1060 103.82 -51.29 100.14
CA LYS A 1060 103.74 -52.09 101.37
C LYS A 1060 105.13 -52.62 101.77
N PRO A 1061 105.63 -52.36 103.00
CA PRO A 1061 106.94 -52.85 103.45
C PRO A 1061 106.99 -54.38 103.56
N SER A 1062 108.08 -55.02 103.10
CA SER A 1062 108.30 -56.47 103.21
C SER A 1062 109.10 -56.86 104.46
N ASP A 1063 108.94 -58.12 104.91
CA ASP A 1063 109.54 -58.65 106.14
C ASP A 1063 111.09 -58.56 106.16
N ASP A 1064 111.74 -58.57 105.00
CA ASP A 1064 113.19 -58.40 104.85
C ASP A 1064 113.70 -57.05 105.41
N ILE A 1065 112.88 -55.99 105.34
CA ILE A 1065 113.21 -54.66 105.85
C ILE A 1065 113.24 -54.66 107.40
N ILE A 1066 112.41 -55.49 108.03
CA ILE A 1066 112.29 -55.59 109.49
C ILE A 1066 113.52 -56.29 110.10
N GLU A 1067 114.09 -57.26 109.39
CA GLU A 1067 115.19 -58.10 109.91
C GLU A 1067 116.57 -57.41 109.81
N ALA A 1068 116.86 -56.79 108.66
CA ALA A 1068 118.15 -56.14 108.37
C ALA A 1068 118.17 -54.62 108.62
N GLY A 1069 117.02 -54.00 108.87
CA GLY A 1069 116.86 -52.55 108.97
C GLY A 1069 117.59 -51.92 110.16
N HIS A 1070 118.31 -50.82 109.90
CA HIS A 1070 118.71 -49.86 110.93
C HIS A 1070 117.52 -48.96 111.30
N GLN A 1071 117.57 -48.40 112.52
CA GLN A 1071 116.47 -47.69 113.19
C GLN A 1071 115.71 -46.67 112.30
N ASP A 1072 116.40 -45.88 111.48
CA ASP A 1072 115.81 -44.84 110.61
C ASP A 1072 114.96 -45.38 109.45
N MET A 1073 115.26 -46.58 108.93
CA MET A 1073 114.49 -47.19 107.82
C MET A 1073 113.14 -47.76 108.31
N LEU A 1074 113.10 -48.23 109.55
CA LEU A 1074 111.89 -48.77 110.16
C LEU A 1074 110.88 -47.63 110.44
N GLU A 1075 111.35 -46.46 110.88
CA GLU A 1075 110.49 -45.32 111.18
C GLU A 1075 109.81 -44.73 109.91
N LYS A 1076 110.55 -44.63 108.78
CA LYS A 1076 109.97 -44.16 107.49
C LYS A 1076 108.88 -45.08 106.92
N SER A 1077 109.02 -46.38 107.16
CA SER A 1077 108.07 -47.39 106.66
C SER A 1077 106.73 -47.30 107.37
N ALA A 1078 106.73 -47.07 108.69
CA ALA A 1078 105.52 -46.85 109.49
C ALA A 1078 104.76 -45.57 109.09
N GLN A 1079 105.48 -44.50 108.74
CA GLN A 1079 104.87 -43.23 108.30
C GLN A 1079 104.10 -43.38 106.97
N THR A 1080 104.66 -44.12 106.01
CA THR A 1080 104.08 -44.31 104.67
C THR A 1080 102.73 -45.05 104.72
N ILE A 1081 102.58 -46.00 105.65
CA ILE A 1081 101.32 -46.74 105.86
C ILE A 1081 100.19 -45.82 106.35
N LYS A 1082 100.50 -44.88 107.26
CA LYS A 1082 99.51 -43.92 107.79
C LYS A 1082 98.96 -42.98 106.71
N GLU A 1083 99.82 -42.49 105.79
CA GLU A 1083 99.40 -41.60 104.70
C GLU A 1083 98.45 -42.28 103.71
N LYS A 1084 98.71 -43.55 103.35
CA LYS A 1084 97.85 -44.29 102.41
C LYS A 1084 96.50 -44.69 102.98
N LYS A 1085 96.39 -44.88 104.29
CA LYS A 1085 95.08 -45.11 104.93
C LYS A 1085 94.13 -43.93 104.75
N ILE A 1086 94.62 -42.69 104.89
CA ILE A 1086 93.81 -41.47 104.75
C ILE A 1086 93.30 -41.28 103.31
N GLU A 1087 94.16 -41.53 102.30
CA GLU A 1087 93.78 -41.41 100.88
C GLU A 1087 92.66 -42.41 100.48
N PHE A 1088 92.53 -43.55 101.16
CA PHE A 1088 91.46 -44.52 100.89
C PHE A 1088 90.10 -44.11 101.47
N ASP A 1089 90.07 -43.47 102.65
CA ASP A 1089 88.83 -43.06 103.32
C ASP A 1089 88.02 -42.03 102.51
N GLU A 1090 88.68 -41.19 101.71
CA GLU A 1090 88.03 -40.24 100.79
C GLU A 1090 87.29 -40.93 99.63
N LEU A 1091 87.84 -42.04 99.12
CA LEU A 1091 87.17 -42.88 98.11
C LEU A 1091 85.92 -43.55 98.72
N GLU A 1092 85.95 -43.95 99.99
CA GLU A 1092 84.77 -44.55 100.64
C GLU A 1092 83.56 -43.58 100.75
N ALA A 1093 83.82 -42.27 100.89
CA ALA A 1093 82.77 -41.24 100.96
C ALA A 1093 82.09 -40.98 99.60
N THR A 1094 82.87 -40.94 98.52
CA THR A 1094 82.34 -40.74 97.15
C THR A 1094 81.47 -41.91 96.68
N LYS A 1095 81.81 -43.14 97.09
CA LYS A 1095 81.00 -44.34 96.87
C LYS A 1095 79.57 -44.23 97.40
N LYS A 1096 79.38 -43.72 98.63
CA LYS A 1096 78.04 -43.61 99.26
C LYS A 1096 77.09 -42.71 98.46
N LYS A 1097 77.61 -41.59 97.95
CA LYS A 1097 76.80 -40.62 97.18
C LYS A 1097 76.37 -41.17 95.82
N LEU A 1098 77.19 -42.02 95.20
CA LEU A 1098 76.84 -42.66 93.91
C LEU A 1098 75.76 -43.73 94.05
N ILE A 1099 75.64 -44.38 95.21
CA ILE A 1099 74.59 -45.37 95.49
C ILE A 1099 73.21 -44.68 95.56
N GLU A 1100 73.11 -43.53 96.22
CA GLU A 1100 71.86 -42.74 96.28
C GLU A 1100 71.40 -42.26 94.90
N ASP A 1101 72.33 -41.74 94.08
CA ASP A 1101 72.05 -41.32 92.71
C ASP A 1101 71.59 -42.51 91.83
N CYS A 1102 72.14 -43.73 92.02
CA CYS A 1102 71.72 -44.92 91.27
C CYS A 1102 70.30 -45.37 91.64
N HIS A 1103 69.91 -45.29 92.91
CA HIS A 1103 68.56 -45.64 93.35
C HIS A 1103 67.48 -44.72 92.79
N HIS A 1104 67.75 -43.41 92.68
CA HIS A 1104 66.76 -42.44 92.19
C HIS A 1104 66.40 -42.64 90.71
N PHE A 1105 67.34 -43.18 89.92
CA PHE A 1105 67.17 -43.47 88.50
C PHE A 1105 66.96 -44.96 88.19
N GLU A 1106 66.75 -45.79 89.22
CA GLU A 1106 66.57 -47.25 89.14
C GLU A 1106 67.71 -47.96 88.37
N LEU A 1107 68.95 -47.50 88.55
CA LEU A 1107 70.15 -48.07 87.95
C LEU A 1107 70.72 -49.19 88.83
N GLU A 1108 71.27 -50.25 88.21
CA GLU A 1108 71.88 -51.37 88.93
C GLU A 1108 73.13 -50.93 89.73
N GLU A 1109 73.23 -51.36 90.99
CA GLU A 1109 74.38 -51.05 91.84
C GLU A 1109 75.69 -51.70 91.32
N PRO A 1110 76.79 -50.95 91.19
CA PRO A 1110 78.09 -51.48 90.72
C PRO A 1110 78.78 -52.43 91.72
N ASP A 1111 79.65 -53.32 91.23
CA ASP A 1111 80.45 -54.21 92.10
C ASP A 1111 81.58 -53.46 92.82
N PHE A 1112 81.40 -53.23 94.13
CA PHE A 1112 82.39 -52.61 95.01
C PHE A 1112 83.28 -53.60 95.77
N SER A 1113 83.39 -54.85 95.32
CA SER A 1113 84.21 -55.91 95.94
C SER A 1113 85.68 -55.51 96.11
N LEU A 1114 86.27 -54.83 95.11
CA LEU A 1114 87.67 -54.39 95.12
C LEU A 1114 87.98 -53.42 96.26
N ALA A 1115 87.06 -52.52 96.61
CA ALA A 1115 87.22 -51.57 97.70
C ALA A 1115 87.32 -52.28 99.04
N LYS A 1116 86.45 -53.28 99.26
CA LYS A 1116 86.44 -54.07 100.51
C LYS A 1116 87.74 -54.87 100.69
N ALA A 1117 88.34 -55.35 99.60
CA ALA A 1117 89.58 -56.11 99.65
C ALA A 1117 90.81 -55.24 100.01
N VAL A 1118 90.89 -54.01 99.48
CA VAL A 1118 92.01 -53.09 99.75
C VAL A 1118 91.98 -52.59 101.21
N CYS A 1119 90.80 -52.27 101.72
CA CYS A 1119 90.60 -51.84 103.11
C CYS A 1119 91.20 -52.86 104.10
N ARG A 1120 90.85 -54.14 103.92
CA ARG A 1120 91.28 -55.23 104.80
C ARG A 1120 92.80 -55.48 104.77
N ASP A 1121 93.46 -55.21 103.64
CA ASP A 1121 94.91 -55.41 103.52
C ASP A 1121 95.74 -54.27 104.13
N ILE A 1122 95.21 -53.03 104.11
CA ILE A 1122 95.81 -51.87 104.80
C ILE A 1122 95.77 -52.07 106.32
N GLU A 1123 94.65 -52.56 106.84
CA GLU A 1123 94.43 -52.76 108.28
C GLU A 1123 95.43 -53.76 108.88
N ASN A 1124 95.60 -54.93 108.26
CA ASN A 1124 96.54 -55.95 108.72
C ASN A 1124 97.99 -55.46 108.76
N CYS A 1125 98.40 -54.63 107.79
CA CYS A 1125 99.77 -54.11 107.74
C CYS A 1125 100.04 -53.08 108.85
N ALA A 1126 99.04 -52.26 109.19
CA ALA A 1126 99.17 -51.24 110.22
C ALA A 1126 99.34 -51.83 111.64
N GLU A 1127 98.70 -52.97 111.93
CA GLU A 1127 98.78 -53.61 113.25
C GLU A 1127 100.19 -54.13 113.59
N VAL A 1128 100.90 -54.72 112.63
CA VAL A 1128 102.25 -55.26 112.84
C VAL A 1128 103.28 -54.18 113.18
N TRP A 1129 103.17 -53.01 112.55
CA TRP A 1129 104.11 -51.90 112.74
C TRP A 1129 103.88 -51.10 114.03
N ALA A 1130 102.67 -51.15 114.61
CA ALA A 1130 102.36 -50.45 115.85
C ALA A 1130 103.19 -50.95 117.07
N LEU A 1131 103.53 -52.24 117.11
CA LEU A 1131 104.33 -52.84 118.18
C LEU A 1131 105.77 -52.28 118.24
N TYR A 1132 106.34 -51.92 117.09
CA TYR A 1132 107.67 -51.33 117.00
C TYR A 1132 107.71 -49.89 117.54
N GLU A 1133 106.71 -49.08 117.16
CA GLU A 1133 106.61 -47.68 117.61
C GLU A 1133 106.57 -47.60 119.15
N GLU A 1134 105.81 -48.50 119.80
CA GLU A 1134 105.63 -48.50 121.26
C GLU A 1134 106.93 -48.81 122.03
N PHE A 1135 107.73 -49.79 121.59
CA PHE A 1135 109.03 -50.10 122.23
C PHE A 1135 110.02 -48.95 122.06
N HIS A 1136 110.10 -48.42 120.84
CA HIS A 1136 111.09 -47.41 120.50
C HIS A 1136 110.89 -46.12 121.30
N GLN A 1137 109.64 -45.71 121.48
CA GLN A 1137 109.30 -44.51 122.24
C GLN A 1137 109.73 -44.62 123.71
N GLY A 1138 109.42 -45.74 124.38
CA GLY A 1138 109.80 -45.95 125.77
C GLY A 1138 111.31 -46.06 126.01
N PHE A 1139 112.05 -46.62 125.05
CA PHE A 1139 113.51 -46.70 125.12
C PHE A 1139 114.17 -45.31 125.04
N GLN A 1140 113.70 -44.46 124.13
CA GLN A 1140 114.22 -43.10 123.94
C GLN A 1140 114.00 -42.18 125.14
N GLU A 1141 112.90 -42.34 125.87
CA GLU A 1141 112.64 -41.56 127.09
C GLU A 1141 113.74 -41.75 128.14
N LYS A 1142 114.24 -42.98 128.32
CA LYS A 1142 115.27 -43.28 129.30
C LYS A 1142 116.67 -42.89 128.84
N ALA A 1143 116.95 -43.01 127.54
CA ALA A 1143 118.27 -42.70 126.98
C ALA A 1143 118.64 -41.20 127.04
N LYS A 1144 117.65 -40.29 127.15
CA LYS A 1144 117.89 -38.83 127.14
C LYS A 1144 118.19 -38.21 128.51
N GLU A 1145 118.05 -38.95 129.60
CA GLU A 1145 118.32 -38.42 130.95
C GLU A 1145 119.82 -38.22 131.19
N ASP A 1146 120.17 -37.14 131.90
CA ASP A 1146 121.55 -36.83 132.25
C ASP A 1146 122.11 -37.86 133.24
N TRP A 1147 123.35 -38.30 133.02
CA TRP A 1147 123.93 -39.40 133.78
C TRP A 1147 124.12 -39.04 135.26
N ILE A 1148 124.37 -37.77 135.59
CA ILE A 1148 124.54 -37.33 136.98
C ILE A 1148 123.27 -37.58 137.79
N THR A 1149 122.10 -37.30 137.22
CA THR A 1149 120.80 -37.54 137.82
C THR A 1149 120.40 -39.01 137.68
N PHE A 1150 120.68 -39.63 136.54
CA PHE A 1150 120.22 -40.98 136.23
C PHE A 1150 121.02 -42.09 136.94
N ARG A 1151 122.28 -41.83 137.32
CA ARG A 1151 123.14 -42.84 137.99
C ARG A 1151 122.55 -43.35 139.31
N SER A 1152 121.74 -42.56 140.01
CA SER A 1152 121.02 -42.98 141.23
C SER A 1152 119.70 -43.71 140.92
N LYS A 1153 119.20 -43.63 139.68
CA LYS A 1153 117.91 -44.14 139.20
C LYS A 1153 118.01 -45.29 138.19
N THR A 1154 119.17 -45.94 138.06
CA THR A 1154 119.39 -46.99 137.05
C THR A 1154 118.41 -48.18 137.14
N TYR A 1155 117.74 -48.38 138.29
CA TYR A 1155 116.70 -49.39 138.47
C TYR A 1155 115.47 -49.16 137.57
N LEU A 1156 115.16 -47.90 137.20
CA LEU A 1156 114.04 -47.58 136.30
C LEU A 1156 114.26 -48.14 134.89
N PHE A 1157 115.52 -48.22 134.44
CA PHE A 1157 115.85 -48.83 133.16
C PHE A 1157 115.81 -50.36 133.23
N GLU A 1158 116.14 -50.92 134.39
CA GLU A 1158 116.00 -52.36 134.66
C GLU A 1158 114.53 -52.80 134.64
N GLU A 1159 113.65 -52.04 135.31
CA GLU A 1159 112.19 -52.25 135.27
C GLU A 1159 111.64 -52.17 133.84
N PHE A 1160 112.08 -51.18 133.04
CA PHE A 1160 111.66 -51.04 131.65
C PHE A 1160 112.01 -52.27 130.80
N LEU A 1161 113.25 -52.77 130.91
CA LEU A 1161 113.68 -53.95 130.16
C LEU A 1161 113.03 -55.24 130.67
N LEU A 1162 112.74 -55.36 131.97
CA LEU A 1162 112.00 -56.49 132.53
C LEU A 1162 110.55 -56.51 132.04
N ASN A 1163 109.87 -55.36 132.05
CA ASN A 1163 108.51 -55.24 131.55
C ASN A 1163 108.40 -55.61 130.07
N TRP A 1164 109.32 -55.12 129.23
CA TRP A 1164 109.30 -55.46 127.80
C TRP A 1164 109.66 -56.92 127.53
N HIS A 1165 110.59 -57.49 128.30
CA HIS A 1165 110.88 -58.92 128.23
C HIS A 1165 109.68 -59.80 128.57
N ASP A 1166 108.95 -59.44 129.63
CA ASP A 1166 107.73 -60.16 130.02
C ASP A 1166 106.59 -59.94 129.02
N LYS A 1167 106.48 -58.74 128.43
CA LYS A 1167 105.48 -58.42 127.40
C LYS A 1167 105.70 -59.23 126.13
N LEU A 1168 106.94 -59.27 125.63
CA LEU A 1168 107.28 -60.03 124.43
C LEU A 1168 107.17 -61.56 124.65
N ARG A 1169 107.50 -62.05 125.86
CA ARG A 1169 107.36 -63.48 126.23
C ARG A 1169 105.90 -63.95 126.27
N LYS A 1170 104.95 -63.09 126.67
CA LYS A 1170 103.53 -63.44 126.81
C LYS A 1170 102.75 -63.42 125.49
N MET A 1171 103.34 -63.00 124.37
CA MET A 1171 102.66 -63.01 123.06
C MET A 1171 102.64 -64.43 122.47
N GLU A 1172 101.47 -64.91 122.06
CA GLU A 1172 101.27 -66.26 121.52
C GLU A 1172 101.79 -66.42 120.08
N GLU A 1173 101.84 -65.34 119.29
CA GLU A 1173 102.38 -65.31 117.93
C GLU A 1173 103.57 -64.34 117.84
N HIS A 1174 104.72 -64.86 117.43
CA HIS A 1174 105.94 -64.07 117.28
C HIS A 1174 106.15 -63.66 115.82
N THR A 1175 105.95 -62.38 115.50
CA THR A 1175 106.30 -61.79 114.20
C THR A 1175 107.79 -61.45 114.14
N VAL A 1176 108.35 -61.26 112.93
CA VAL A 1176 109.74 -60.84 112.72
C VAL A 1176 110.08 -59.59 113.55
N MET A 1177 109.12 -58.68 113.73
CA MET A 1177 109.25 -57.49 114.57
C MET A 1177 109.41 -57.82 116.07
N THR A 1178 108.61 -58.74 116.61
CA THR A 1178 108.72 -59.14 118.02
C THR A 1178 110.05 -59.82 118.36
N VAL A 1179 110.59 -60.61 117.42
CA VAL A 1179 111.90 -61.26 117.56
C VAL A 1179 113.03 -60.22 117.57
N LYS A 1180 112.93 -59.19 116.73
CA LYS A 1180 113.90 -58.08 116.69
C LYS A 1180 113.93 -57.30 118.01
N LEU A 1181 112.76 -56.96 118.56
CA LEU A 1181 112.65 -56.24 119.84
C LEU A 1181 113.20 -57.05 121.02
N GLN A 1182 113.00 -58.38 121.03
CA GLN A 1182 113.52 -59.25 122.07
C GLN A 1182 115.06 -59.26 122.12
N LYS A 1183 115.73 -59.27 120.95
CA LYS A 1183 117.20 -59.18 120.87
C LYS A 1183 117.75 -57.86 121.45
N GLU A 1184 117.06 -56.75 121.24
CA GLU A 1184 117.45 -55.44 121.80
C GLU A 1184 117.30 -55.40 123.32
N VAL A 1185 116.21 -55.97 123.87
CA VAL A 1185 116.00 -56.08 125.33
C VAL A 1185 117.10 -56.90 126.00
N ASP A 1186 117.45 -58.05 125.42
CA ASP A 1186 118.47 -58.94 125.97
C ASP A 1186 119.87 -58.30 125.97
N LYS A 1187 120.19 -57.52 124.93
CA LYS A 1187 121.44 -56.76 124.84
C LYS A 1187 121.64 -55.82 126.04
N TYR A 1188 120.63 -55.01 126.36
CA TYR A 1188 120.77 -54.01 127.42
C TYR A 1188 120.71 -54.60 128.84
N LYS A 1189 120.05 -55.75 129.04
CA LYS A 1189 120.07 -56.48 130.32
C LYS A 1189 121.47 -56.93 130.74
N MET A 1190 122.32 -57.31 129.77
CA MET A 1190 123.72 -57.70 130.04
C MET A 1190 124.59 -56.53 130.54
N THR A 1191 124.22 -55.30 130.21
CA THR A 1191 125.02 -54.09 130.51
C THR A 1191 124.76 -53.53 131.91
N LEU A 1192 123.53 -53.71 132.40
CA LEU A 1192 123.03 -53.15 133.67
C LEU A 1192 123.87 -53.48 134.93
N PRO A 1193 124.30 -54.73 135.17
CA PRO A 1193 125.07 -55.09 136.36
C PRO A 1193 126.47 -54.44 136.42
N VAL A 1194 127.01 -54.07 135.26
CA VAL A 1194 128.36 -53.54 135.08
C VAL A 1194 128.39 -52.01 135.25
N LEU A 1195 127.26 -51.33 134.98
CA LEU A 1195 127.14 -49.88 135.10
C LEU A 1195 127.40 -49.33 136.51
N LYS A 1196 127.29 -50.15 137.56
CA LYS A 1196 127.65 -49.72 138.93
C LYS A 1196 129.11 -49.28 139.06
N TYR A 1197 130.01 -49.85 138.26
CA TYR A 1197 131.43 -49.48 138.25
C TYR A 1197 131.69 -48.15 137.51
N VAL A 1198 130.70 -47.65 136.78
CA VAL A 1198 130.74 -46.39 136.02
C VAL A 1198 130.01 -45.26 136.77
N ARG A 1199 129.50 -45.50 137.99
CA ARG A 1199 128.82 -44.48 138.82
C ARG A 1199 129.77 -43.41 139.42
N GLY A 1200 131.02 -43.80 139.70
CA GLY A 1200 132.14 -42.90 140.00
C GLY A 1200 132.03 -42.00 141.24
N GLU A 1201 131.38 -42.45 142.32
CA GLU A 1201 131.15 -41.65 143.55
C GLU A 1201 132.43 -41.26 144.32
N HIS A 1202 133.56 -41.90 144.04
CA HIS A 1202 134.84 -41.66 144.72
C HIS A 1202 135.97 -41.24 143.76
N LEU A 1203 135.65 -40.97 142.49
CA LEU A 1203 136.64 -40.65 141.47
C LEU A 1203 136.95 -39.14 141.46
N SER A 1204 138.24 -38.81 141.42
CA SER A 1204 138.71 -37.44 141.24
C SER A 1204 138.51 -36.99 139.78
N PRO A 1205 138.62 -35.67 139.49
CA PRO A 1205 138.46 -35.15 138.13
C PRO A 1205 139.39 -35.81 137.10
N ASP A 1206 140.62 -36.14 137.49
CA ASP A 1206 141.58 -36.81 136.61
C ASP A 1206 141.16 -38.26 136.31
N HIS A 1207 140.59 -38.97 137.30
CA HIS A 1207 140.14 -40.35 137.12
C HIS A 1207 138.92 -40.49 136.19
N TRP A 1208 138.07 -39.46 136.07
CA TRP A 1208 136.95 -39.47 135.10
C TRP A 1208 137.44 -39.39 133.65
N LEU A 1209 138.51 -38.65 133.39
CA LEU A 1209 139.10 -38.56 132.05
C LEU A 1209 139.71 -39.90 131.61
N ASP A 1210 140.31 -40.63 132.55
CA ASP A 1210 140.82 -41.97 132.30
C ASP A 1210 139.69 -42.98 132.07
N LEU A 1211 138.60 -42.89 132.84
CA LEU A 1211 137.39 -43.69 132.64
C LEU A 1211 136.79 -43.45 131.23
N PHE A 1212 136.68 -42.19 130.79
CA PHE A 1212 136.16 -41.86 129.46
C PHE A 1212 137.05 -42.36 128.33
N ARG A 1213 138.38 -42.28 128.47
CA ARG A 1213 139.30 -42.92 127.51
C ARG A 1213 139.14 -44.43 127.50
N LEU A 1214 138.99 -45.06 128.66
CA LEU A 1214 138.89 -46.51 128.77
C LEU A 1214 137.66 -47.04 128.05
N LEU A 1215 136.54 -46.31 128.20
CA LEU A 1215 135.24 -46.57 127.57
C LEU A 1215 135.15 -46.09 126.12
N GLY A 1216 136.19 -45.42 125.60
CA GLY A 1216 136.23 -44.96 124.20
C GLY A 1216 135.30 -43.78 123.90
N LEU A 1217 134.91 -43.00 124.93
CA LEU A 1217 134.06 -41.82 124.75
C LEU A 1217 134.84 -40.67 124.07
N PRO A 1218 134.19 -39.80 123.29
CA PRO A 1218 134.87 -38.76 122.49
C PRO A 1218 135.77 -37.82 123.32
N ARG A 1219 136.93 -37.39 122.78
CA ARG A 1219 137.85 -36.48 123.50
C ARG A 1219 137.20 -35.10 123.69
N GLY A 1220 136.79 -34.78 124.92
CA GLY A 1220 136.08 -33.55 125.28
C GLY A 1220 134.84 -33.77 126.15
N THR A 1221 134.42 -35.02 126.34
CA THR A 1221 133.29 -35.36 127.22
C THR A 1221 133.58 -34.94 128.66
N SER A 1222 132.73 -34.06 129.21
CA SER A 1222 132.73 -33.67 130.62
C SER A 1222 131.63 -34.43 131.36
N LEU A 1223 131.83 -34.68 132.65
CA LEU A 1223 130.85 -35.38 133.49
C LEU A 1223 129.48 -34.67 133.51
N GLU A 1224 129.48 -33.34 133.43
CA GLU A 1224 128.27 -32.50 133.46
C GLU A 1224 127.37 -32.68 132.23
N ASN A 1225 127.91 -33.12 131.10
CA ASN A 1225 127.19 -33.24 129.83
C ASN A 1225 126.98 -34.68 129.37
N LEU A 1226 127.31 -35.68 130.20
CA LEU A 1226 127.17 -37.09 129.85
C LEU A 1226 125.71 -37.54 130.00
N LEU A 1227 125.08 -38.05 128.94
CA LEU A 1227 123.75 -38.66 129.02
C LEU A 1227 123.83 -40.17 129.24
N PHE A 1228 122.77 -40.75 129.81
CA PHE A 1228 122.67 -42.20 129.97
C PHE A 1228 122.72 -42.92 128.61
N GLY A 1229 122.09 -42.35 127.58
CA GLY A 1229 122.11 -42.86 126.22
C GLY A 1229 123.51 -42.93 125.61
N ASP A 1230 124.43 -42.03 126.00
CA ASP A 1230 125.80 -42.05 125.50
C ASP A 1230 126.61 -43.19 126.11
N LEU A 1231 126.26 -43.63 127.33
CA LEU A 1231 126.77 -44.86 127.93
C LEU A 1231 126.14 -46.11 127.31
N LEU A 1232 124.85 -46.08 126.97
CA LEU A 1232 124.17 -47.19 126.29
C LEU A 1232 124.69 -47.41 124.86
N LYS A 1233 125.17 -46.37 124.17
CA LYS A 1233 125.80 -46.51 122.84
C LYS A 1233 127.12 -47.27 122.89
N VAL A 1234 127.83 -47.21 124.01
CA VAL A 1234 129.08 -47.95 124.25
C VAL A 1234 128.87 -49.13 125.18
N SER A 1235 127.63 -49.61 125.32
CA SER A 1235 127.23 -50.71 126.22
C SER A 1235 128.10 -51.96 126.06
N ASP A 1236 128.39 -52.32 124.82
CA ASP A 1236 129.14 -53.53 124.48
C ASP A 1236 130.60 -53.41 124.98
N VAL A 1237 131.18 -52.20 124.89
CA VAL A 1237 132.54 -51.88 125.37
C VAL A 1237 132.59 -51.81 126.91
N ILE A 1238 131.52 -51.30 127.55
CA ILE A 1238 131.40 -51.26 129.01
C ILE A 1238 131.41 -52.69 129.59
N VAL A 1239 130.68 -53.62 128.96
CA VAL A 1239 130.65 -55.03 129.39
C VAL A 1239 132.00 -55.72 129.15
N GLU A 1240 132.64 -55.50 128.01
CA GLU A 1240 133.93 -56.11 127.66
C GLU A 1240 135.06 -55.71 128.64
N LYS A 1241 135.08 -54.46 129.11
CA LYS A 1241 136.10 -53.95 130.06
C LYS A 1241 135.73 -54.04 131.53
N ALA A 1242 134.68 -54.78 131.88
CA ALA A 1242 134.14 -54.86 133.24
C ALA A 1242 135.17 -55.20 134.34
N ALA A 1243 136.16 -56.06 134.04
CA ALA A 1243 137.19 -56.44 135.01
C ALA A 1243 138.20 -55.30 135.30
N ALA A 1244 138.52 -54.47 134.30
CA ALA A 1244 139.43 -53.33 134.43
C ALA A 1244 138.78 -52.15 135.15
N LEU A 1245 137.45 -52.03 135.07
CA LEU A 1245 136.66 -50.99 135.74
C LEU A 1245 136.45 -51.24 137.25
N LYS A 1246 136.85 -52.41 137.76
CA LYS A 1246 136.60 -52.86 139.15
C LYS A 1246 137.75 -52.56 140.13
N VAL A 1247 138.92 -52.17 139.63
CA VAL A 1247 140.15 -51.91 140.40
C VAL A 1247 140.29 -50.43 140.75
#